data_AF-A0A7S3V4A5-F1
#
_entry.id   AF-A0A7S3V4A5-F1
#
_cell.length_a   1.000
_cell.length_b   1.000
_cell.length_c   1.000
_cell.angle_alpha   90.00
_cell.angle_beta   90.00
_cell.angle_gamma   90.00
#
_symmetry.space_group_name_H-M   'P 1'
#
loop_
_entity.id
_entity.type
_entity.pdbx_description
1 polymer ?
#
loop_
_entity_poly.entity_id
_entity_poly.type
_entity_poly.pdbx_seq_one_letter_code
_entity_poly.pdbx_strand_id
1 'polypeptide(L)'
;EYVCGGDAPSPLEQDAYHHVLRRSWDDIMIPVFDMVNHRNGKWKNVDSNSAHEENDINVFASRHIVKGEQLYLSYNECIDCDDYAHTYVLQHILRDYGFVEQYPRRWNLFGNELMFQLEEKEDHGGGTYRGSASHLKLAWLGEKGPPGKIQAEEGLPYLFGHLRRVKNIDLANIVKNLPSDHEQYTVTEFYSALVMALEHVIWYLEDIISDDNIKSEIYDELDDKEEYMLSFHEDMCEYERVENYEMIDKFDSFYQEITFWRNEKDDDICMRLDGHLESCERNRAHYHETLVHYAASYIENVKRVMFLGGGDSMILYEALKYPSLELVVGLELDKGVCDRSFKNFETQPHFDNDMVEWWFGDASKSLRLLPEEYIGSFDLILVDLQTDIVAATGIMDMVSLFSNDHGIIIRNEDRGFGTNHPFARHSVDLYSDDVPLFCRQGITMGSNSVDFTTAPRTEHNISTLYYASSAQKNNRFDMWYNYRKMEALEIATETPPKGLDSVTPSPSKPNGILMVLELEKTASEISDSIISSALEQAGFSLKPSQNMSSSEVTDINSVTTKVFFIDEGYVIARGWPDKRYAAFDIMLWSGYEKMYSAERELAAILGSSTSSSYRIVTSGMTNVKKAYTSIKPDTCSIYSTNTPDRSGLASKEDSRLAVEASIKTLLANVASPEVLVLCGDQHQPCSVLDVVQKISGTKALTVIYACPVSESNFTCESRIRGSTRALIEAGRRLDSIIIDPETPRQSGQIMNKILGRAELRGQLLADKFVAIGTSIHLSTSSWLRLFMERFRTDFVKYNPSFHAEVYFNDTVSSLGMNIYSSGNPHFYKDLVQVISSTERRTKRSSDVKYVHDGLNNYVADFSPSRIFTHGDYDTTSAKEQWKTQQPLGRQTIVQFKANAEPSEYSNKLRSGLKKVLSLMNIKKLILKGATQVREYAEVGDGTVIIALWSECSAVVMYDGESQLTLNLFTQQPHEVVHRKFEELFIQSIPSIDLQLRDTHPRGLGRVISFP
;
A
#
# COMPACT_ATOMS: atom_id res chain seq x y z
N GLU A 1 8.27 41.78 -21.99
CA GLU A 1 7.08 42.52 -21.50
C GLU A 1 6.94 43.98 -21.99
N TYR A 2 7.87 44.61 -22.73
CA TYR A 2 7.73 46.01 -23.17
C TYR A 2 7.98 46.28 -24.68
N VAL A 3 7.64 45.35 -25.57
CA VAL A 3 7.87 45.57 -27.02
C VAL A 3 6.58 45.94 -27.79
N CYS A 4 5.40 45.59 -27.29
CA CYS A 4 4.13 45.92 -27.96
C CYS A 4 3.22 46.62 -26.94
N GLY A 5 3.00 47.93 -27.14
CA GLY A 5 2.31 48.77 -26.18
C GLY A 5 0.87 48.32 -25.90
N GLY A 6 0.55 48.15 -24.61
CA GLY A 6 -0.79 48.28 -24.02
C GLY A 6 -1.87 47.25 -24.38
N ASP A 7 -1.92 46.77 -25.62
CA ASP A 7 -2.96 45.88 -26.13
C ASP A 7 -2.46 44.44 -26.21
N ALA A 8 -3.37 43.47 -26.03
CA ALA A 8 -3.05 42.05 -26.19
C ALA A 8 -2.64 41.78 -27.66
N PRO A 9 -1.47 41.18 -27.92
CA PRO A 9 -0.98 41.00 -29.28
C PRO A 9 -1.92 40.10 -30.08
N SER A 10 -2.18 40.47 -31.34
CA SER A 10 -2.94 39.64 -32.27
C SER A 10 -2.22 38.30 -32.52
N PRO A 11 -2.93 37.24 -32.96
CA PRO A 11 -2.29 35.97 -33.29
C PRO A 11 -1.15 36.11 -34.30
N LEU A 12 -1.25 37.04 -35.26
CA LEU A 12 -0.17 37.31 -36.21
C LEU A 12 1.04 38.00 -35.56
N GLU A 13 0.82 38.90 -34.61
CA GLU A 13 1.91 39.55 -33.86
C GLU A 13 2.58 38.57 -32.90
N GLN A 14 1.81 37.68 -32.27
CA GLN A 14 2.36 36.55 -31.51
C GLN A 14 3.16 35.63 -32.41
N ASP A 15 2.64 35.27 -33.59
CA ASP A 15 3.32 34.36 -34.51
C ASP A 15 4.58 35.00 -35.09
N ALA A 16 4.54 36.29 -35.47
CA ALA A 16 5.71 37.05 -35.90
C ALA A 16 6.75 37.21 -34.78
N TYR A 17 6.30 37.49 -33.55
CA TYR A 17 7.18 37.55 -32.38
C TYR A 17 7.84 36.20 -32.09
N HIS A 18 7.07 35.11 -32.15
CA HIS A 18 7.59 33.76 -32.02
C HIS A 18 8.51 33.39 -33.18
N HIS A 19 8.27 33.88 -34.40
CA HIS A 19 9.16 33.68 -35.54
C HIS A 19 10.48 34.43 -35.37
N VAL A 20 10.45 35.65 -34.84
CA VAL A 20 11.64 36.43 -34.47
C VAL A 20 12.40 35.75 -33.34
N LEU A 21 11.71 35.28 -32.28
CA LEU A 21 12.32 34.52 -31.18
C LEU A 21 12.93 33.19 -31.62
N ARG A 22 12.24 32.42 -32.47
CA ARG A 22 12.74 31.14 -33.00
C ARG A 22 13.93 31.32 -33.94
N ARG A 23 14.13 32.52 -34.46
CA ARG A 23 15.25 32.89 -35.34
C ARG A 23 16.17 33.93 -34.71
N SER A 24 16.09 34.17 -33.39
CA SER A 24 16.75 35.31 -32.73
C SER A 24 18.25 35.13 -32.52
N TRP A 25 18.88 34.14 -33.15
CA TRP A 25 20.33 34.21 -33.39
C TRP A 25 20.70 35.35 -34.36
N ASP A 26 19.70 35.90 -35.04
CA ASP A 26 19.89 36.78 -36.18
C ASP A 26 19.43 38.22 -35.88
N ASP A 27 20.27 39.00 -35.19
CA ASP A 27 20.32 40.46 -35.45
C ASP A 27 20.68 40.72 -36.93
N ILE A 28 21.28 39.70 -37.57
CA ILE A 28 21.66 39.60 -38.97
C ILE A 28 21.04 38.30 -39.49
N MET A 29 20.04 38.33 -40.36
CA MET A 29 19.56 37.10 -41.02
C MET A 29 20.70 36.51 -41.86
N ILE A 30 21.28 35.39 -41.44
CA ILE A 30 22.38 34.75 -42.16
C ILE A 30 21.85 33.51 -42.88
N PRO A 31 21.69 33.55 -44.23
CA PRO A 31 21.20 32.41 -45.01
C PRO A 31 22.08 31.16 -44.90
N VAL A 32 23.33 31.29 -44.44
CA VAL A 32 24.30 30.19 -44.36
C VAL A 32 23.79 29.03 -43.51
N PHE A 33 23.24 29.31 -42.32
CA PHE A 33 22.73 28.26 -41.44
C PHE A 33 21.52 27.53 -42.04
N ASP A 34 20.76 28.20 -42.92
CA ASP A 34 19.65 27.59 -43.67
C ASP A 34 20.11 26.87 -44.96
N MET A 35 21.31 27.16 -45.46
CA MET A 35 21.86 26.61 -46.71
C MET A 35 22.71 25.35 -46.53
N VAL A 36 23.04 25.00 -45.28
CA VAL A 36 23.94 23.89 -44.93
C VAL A 36 23.18 22.88 -44.06
N ASN A 37 23.42 21.59 -44.26
CA ASN A 37 22.81 20.58 -43.41
C ASN A 37 23.42 20.61 -42.00
N HIS A 38 22.67 20.18 -40.99
CA HIS A 38 23.16 20.18 -39.61
C HIS A 38 23.51 18.78 -39.14
N ARG A 39 24.78 18.59 -38.75
CA ARG A 39 25.29 17.32 -38.22
C ARG A 39 26.61 17.51 -37.49
N ASN A 40 26.72 16.89 -36.31
CA ASN A 40 27.85 17.04 -35.40
C ASN A 40 28.94 15.94 -35.64
N GLY A 41 30.01 15.97 -34.82
CA GLY A 41 31.05 14.94 -34.81
C GLY A 41 31.83 14.84 -36.13
N LYS A 42 32.16 13.62 -36.58
CA LYS A 42 32.98 13.40 -37.80
C LYS A 42 32.38 13.97 -39.08
N TRP A 43 31.07 14.22 -39.10
CA TRP A 43 30.35 14.73 -40.26
C TRP A 43 30.49 16.24 -40.41
N LYS A 44 30.60 16.99 -39.29
CA LYS A 44 30.86 18.43 -39.30
C LYS A 44 32.11 18.69 -40.15
N ASN A 45 31.91 19.42 -41.25
CA ASN A 45 32.97 19.66 -42.23
C ASN A 45 33.05 21.12 -42.68
N VAL A 46 32.12 21.95 -42.22
CA VAL A 46 32.20 23.41 -42.31
C VAL A 46 31.97 24.04 -40.94
N ASP A 47 32.55 25.21 -40.74
CA ASP A 47 32.38 26.05 -39.56
C ASP A 47 32.33 27.53 -39.98
N SER A 48 31.97 28.41 -39.06
CA SER A 48 32.02 29.85 -39.26
C SER A 48 32.75 30.56 -38.13
N ASN A 49 33.24 31.77 -38.40
CA ASN A 49 33.63 32.70 -37.34
C ASN A 49 32.38 33.27 -36.63
N SER A 50 32.63 34.09 -35.62
CA SER A 50 31.60 34.78 -34.85
C SER A 50 30.66 35.61 -35.72
N ALA A 51 29.35 35.47 -35.47
CA ALA A 51 28.28 36.29 -36.03
C ALA A 51 28.03 37.57 -35.21
N HIS A 52 28.52 37.63 -33.97
CA HIS A 52 28.38 38.79 -33.07
C HIS A 52 29.58 39.75 -33.08
N GLU A 53 30.68 39.38 -33.73
CA GLU A 53 31.80 40.29 -34.01
C GLU A 53 31.51 41.21 -35.22
N GLU A 54 32.05 42.43 -35.25
CA GLU A 54 31.86 43.42 -36.35
C GLU A 54 32.49 43.01 -37.72
N ASN A 55 32.86 41.74 -37.90
CA ASN A 55 33.55 41.22 -39.09
C ASN A 55 32.58 40.51 -40.05
N ASP A 56 32.97 40.39 -41.32
CA ASP A 56 32.25 39.54 -42.28
C ASP A 56 32.18 38.08 -41.78
N ILE A 57 31.04 37.41 -42.00
CA ILE A 57 30.88 35.99 -41.69
C ILE A 57 31.57 35.16 -42.76
N ASN A 58 32.64 34.51 -42.34
CA ASN A 58 33.46 33.61 -43.13
C ASN A 58 33.10 32.17 -42.80
N VAL A 59 32.54 31.46 -43.78
CA VAL A 59 32.30 30.02 -43.72
C VAL A 59 33.51 29.31 -44.30
N PHE A 60 34.13 28.42 -43.52
CA PHE A 60 35.32 27.70 -43.92
C PHE A 60 35.17 26.21 -43.67
N ALA A 61 35.91 25.40 -44.43
CA ALA A 61 35.93 23.96 -44.21
C ALA A 61 36.70 23.64 -42.92
N SER A 62 36.09 22.92 -41.99
CA SER A 62 36.73 22.47 -40.74
C SER A 62 37.64 21.26 -40.97
N ARG A 63 37.45 20.54 -42.08
CA ARG A 63 38.32 19.46 -42.55
C ARG A 63 38.30 19.34 -44.08
N HIS A 64 39.14 18.46 -44.61
CA HIS A 64 39.11 18.13 -46.03
C HIS A 64 37.73 17.56 -46.44
N ILE A 65 37.06 18.21 -47.40
CA ILE A 65 35.74 17.82 -47.95
C ILE A 65 35.97 17.12 -49.28
N VAL A 66 35.53 15.87 -49.42
CA VAL A 66 35.71 15.13 -50.68
C VAL A 66 34.66 15.55 -51.72
N LYS A 67 34.99 15.40 -53.00
CA LYS A 67 34.07 15.73 -54.09
C LYS A 67 32.77 14.93 -53.97
N GLY A 68 31.64 15.63 -53.90
CA GLY A 68 30.30 15.04 -53.79
C GLY A 68 29.80 14.88 -52.35
N GLU A 69 30.62 15.24 -51.36
CA GLU A 69 30.20 15.27 -49.95
C GLU A 69 29.27 16.47 -49.67
N GLN A 70 28.26 16.26 -48.82
CA GLN A 70 27.39 17.35 -48.34
C GLN A 70 28.12 18.21 -47.31
N LEU A 71 27.72 19.48 -47.20
CA LEU A 71 28.24 20.39 -46.18
C LEU A 71 27.43 20.24 -44.89
N TYR A 72 28.13 20.11 -43.76
CA TYR A 72 27.54 19.96 -42.44
C TYR A 72 28.12 20.95 -41.42
N LEU A 73 27.21 21.66 -40.74
CA LEU A 73 27.50 22.57 -39.64
C LEU A 73 26.83 22.09 -38.34
N SER A 74 27.15 22.71 -37.20
CA SER A 74 26.62 22.34 -35.89
C SER A 74 25.88 23.50 -35.23
N TYR A 75 24.68 23.22 -34.69
CA TYR A 75 23.93 24.18 -33.85
C TYR A 75 24.38 24.19 -32.38
N ASN A 76 25.06 23.15 -31.90
CA ASN A 76 25.40 22.95 -30.49
C ASN A 76 26.92 22.95 -30.21
N GLU A 77 27.74 23.23 -31.21
CA GLU A 77 29.20 23.46 -31.13
C GLU A 77 29.59 24.78 -31.81
N CYS A 78 28.71 25.77 -31.71
CA CYS A 78 28.92 27.10 -32.26
C CYS A 78 29.82 27.93 -31.35
N ILE A 79 30.58 28.83 -31.97
CA ILE A 79 31.64 29.62 -31.32
C ILE A 79 31.07 30.73 -30.41
N ASP A 80 29.81 31.11 -30.64
CA ASP A 80 29.22 32.38 -30.17
C ASP A 80 28.06 32.22 -29.19
N CYS A 81 27.79 31.00 -28.79
CA CYS A 81 26.52 30.64 -28.17
C CYS A 81 26.64 30.50 -26.65
N ASP A 82 27.58 31.18 -26.02
CA ASP A 82 27.80 31.09 -24.57
C ASP A 82 27.78 29.62 -24.06
N ASP A 83 27.02 29.31 -23.00
CA ASP A 83 26.87 27.97 -22.42
C ASP A 83 25.98 27.01 -23.24
N TYR A 84 25.43 27.43 -24.38
CA TYR A 84 24.68 26.54 -25.27
C TYR A 84 25.58 25.42 -25.84
N ALA A 85 26.89 25.65 -25.95
CA ALA A 85 27.84 24.59 -26.32
C ALA A 85 27.77 23.36 -25.38
N HIS A 86 27.32 23.56 -24.14
CA HIS A 86 27.26 22.54 -23.10
C HIS A 86 25.84 22.13 -22.70
N THR A 87 24.81 22.92 -23.01
CA THR A 87 23.43 22.66 -22.55
C THR A 87 22.41 22.51 -23.69
N TYR A 88 22.80 22.83 -24.92
CA TYR A 88 21.93 22.75 -26.09
C TYR A 88 21.86 21.34 -26.68
N VAL A 89 20.66 20.80 -26.74
CA VAL A 89 20.39 19.37 -27.00
C VAL A 89 19.22 19.22 -27.97
N LEU A 90 18.97 18.00 -28.43
CA LEU A 90 17.97 17.72 -29.46
C LEU A 90 16.57 18.25 -29.11
N GLN A 91 16.17 18.24 -27.83
CA GLN A 91 14.88 18.80 -27.41
C GLN A 91 14.78 20.32 -27.68
N HIS A 92 15.88 21.05 -27.51
CA HIS A 92 15.95 22.48 -27.81
C HIS A 92 15.94 22.73 -29.31
N ILE A 93 16.69 21.93 -30.09
CA ILE A 93 16.71 22.03 -31.56
C ILE A 93 15.31 21.81 -32.14
N LEU A 94 14.58 20.81 -31.64
CA LEU A 94 13.20 20.57 -32.05
C LEU A 94 12.29 21.76 -31.71
N ARG A 95 12.38 22.30 -30.48
CA ARG A 95 11.58 23.44 -30.02
C ARG A 95 11.83 24.70 -30.87
N ASP A 96 13.09 24.98 -31.16
CA ASP A 96 13.50 26.24 -31.77
C ASP A 96 13.39 26.19 -33.31
N TYR A 97 13.78 25.06 -33.92
CA TYR A 97 13.89 24.92 -35.38
C TYR A 97 12.93 23.91 -36.02
N GLY A 98 12.22 23.09 -35.23
CA GLY A 98 11.18 22.20 -35.76
C GLY A 98 11.68 20.98 -36.53
N PHE A 99 12.93 20.54 -36.32
CA PHE A 99 13.47 19.32 -36.93
C PHE A 99 14.23 18.44 -35.92
N VAL A 100 14.46 17.18 -36.31
CA VAL A 100 15.24 16.20 -35.54
C VAL A 100 16.61 16.02 -36.20
N GLU A 101 17.68 16.34 -35.49
CA GLU A 101 19.05 16.26 -36.03
C GLU A 101 19.48 14.81 -36.35
N GLN A 102 20.44 14.66 -37.27
CA GLN A 102 21.11 13.37 -37.53
C GLN A 102 22.19 13.10 -36.46
N TYR A 103 22.63 11.84 -36.33
CA TYR A 103 23.69 11.49 -35.38
C TYR A 103 25.00 12.24 -35.65
N PRO A 104 25.72 12.67 -34.60
CA PRO A 104 25.44 12.40 -33.20
C PRO A 104 24.39 13.33 -32.58
N ARG A 105 23.55 12.74 -31.71
CA ARG A 105 22.40 13.40 -31.05
C ARG A 105 22.71 13.62 -29.58
N ARG A 106 22.56 14.86 -29.09
CA ARG A 106 22.75 15.18 -27.67
C ARG A 106 21.44 15.16 -26.91
N TRP A 107 21.50 14.67 -25.68
CA TRP A 107 20.37 14.55 -24.78
C TRP A 107 20.73 15.11 -23.42
N ASN A 108 19.77 15.79 -22.84
CA ASN A 108 19.77 16.22 -21.46
C ASN A 108 18.48 15.72 -20.83
N LEU A 109 18.60 14.79 -19.89
CA LEU A 109 17.48 14.25 -19.14
C LEU A 109 17.63 14.68 -17.68
N PHE A 110 16.50 14.96 -17.02
CA PHE A 110 16.41 15.35 -15.61
C PHE A 110 17.27 16.57 -15.24
N GLY A 111 17.11 17.69 -15.95
CA GLY A 111 17.66 18.98 -15.51
C GLY A 111 19.20 19.04 -15.36
N ASN A 112 19.94 18.45 -16.29
CA ASN A 112 21.41 18.28 -16.32
C ASN A 112 21.98 17.14 -15.46
N GLU A 113 21.15 16.27 -14.87
CA GLU A 113 21.66 15.09 -14.16
C GLU A 113 22.22 14.04 -15.11
N LEU A 114 21.57 13.82 -16.25
CA LEU A 114 22.00 12.88 -17.28
C LEU A 114 22.18 13.59 -18.62
N MET A 115 23.41 14.02 -18.87
CA MET A 115 23.81 14.65 -20.13
C MET A 115 24.73 13.73 -20.92
N PHE A 116 24.31 13.38 -22.14
CA PHE A 116 25.04 12.43 -22.97
C PHE A 116 24.78 12.65 -24.46
N GLN A 117 25.65 12.08 -25.28
CA GLN A 117 25.60 12.09 -26.73
C GLN A 117 25.53 10.64 -27.23
N LEU A 118 24.59 10.36 -28.14
CA LEU A 118 24.60 9.13 -28.92
C LEU A 118 25.37 9.37 -30.22
N GLU A 119 26.37 8.54 -30.48
CA GLU A 119 27.26 8.65 -31.64
C GLU A 119 27.27 7.35 -32.45
N GLU A 120 27.55 7.46 -33.75
CA GLU A 120 27.84 6.27 -34.57
C GLU A 120 29.20 5.67 -34.16
N LYS A 121 29.28 4.35 -34.02
CA LYS A 121 30.57 3.66 -33.76
C LYS A 121 31.53 3.88 -34.94
N GLU A 122 32.80 4.13 -34.64
CA GLU A 122 33.88 4.13 -35.64
C GLU A 122 34.59 2.78 -35.60
N ASP A 123 34.82 2.16 -36.76
CA ASP A 123 35.41 0.82 -36.89
C ASP A 123 36.87 0.71 -36.38
N HIS A 124 37.48 1.81 -35.90
CA HIS A 124 38.91 1.89 -35.60
C HIS A 124 39.19 2.66 -34.30
N GLY A 125 39.37 1.96 -33.16
CA GLY A 125 40.04 2.53 -31.98
C GLY A 125 39.75 1.80 -30.67
N GLY A 126 40.79 1.38 -29.94
CA GLY A 126 40.71 0.58 -28.71
C GLY A 126 40.28 1.33 -27.44
N GLY A 127 39.14 2.02 -27.48
CA GLY A 127 38.47 2.54 -26.28
C GLY A 127 37.47 1.54 -25.71
N THR A 128 37.22 1.59 -24.39
CA THR A 128 36.14 0.84 -23.74
C THR A 128 34.80 1.54 -24.02
N TYR A 129 34.07 1.09 -25.04
CA TYR A 129 32.77 1.63 -25.43
C TYR A 129 31.62 0.79 -24.86
N ARG A 130 30.52 1.44 -24.47
CA ARG A 130 29.30 0.83 -23.91
C ARG A 130 28.07 1.37 -24.69
N GLY A 131 27.22 0.50 -25.25
CA GLY A 131 25.94 0.83 -25.90
C GLY A 131 25.14 -0.39 -26.39
N SER A 132 23.80 -0.26 -26.53
CA SER A 132 22.88 -1.40 -26.83
C SER A 132 22.83 -1.82 -28.31
N ALA A 133 23.05 -0.89 -29.26
CA ALA A 133 23.03 -1.18 -30.69
C ALA A 133 24.44 -1.42 -31.27
N SER A 134 24.54 -2.28 -32.29
CA SER A 134 25.82 -2.59 -32.96
C SER A 134 26.47 -1.36 -33.62
N HIS A 135 25.71 -0.30 -33.90
CA HIS A 135 26.18 0.88 -34.64
C HIS A 135 26.17 2.20 -33.85
N LEU A 136 25.65 2.24 -32.61
CA LEU A 136 25.64 3.45 -31.78
C LEU A 136 26.40 3.24 -30.45
N LYS A 137 27.04 4.29 -29.95
CA LYS A 137 27.72 4.33 -28.64
C LYS A 137 27.26 5.55 -27.85
N LEU A 138 27.29 5.42 -26.52
CA LEU A 138 26.96 6.49 -25.60
C LEU A 138 28.24 7.19 -25.11
N ALA A 139 28.27 8.52 -25.20
CA ALA A 139 29.35 9.36 -24.70
C ALA A 139 28.77 10.36 -23.68
N TRP A 140 29.30 10.37 -22.45
CA TRP A 140 28.83 11.28 -21.40
C TRP A 140 29.37 12.69 -21.61
N LEU A 141 28.52 13.68 -21.35
CA LEU A 141 28.83 15.10 -21.47
C LEU A 141 28.84 15.75 -20.07
N GLY A 142 29.68 16.77 -19.88
CA GLY A 142 29.80 17.51 -18.60
C GLY A 142 30.90 17.01 -17.66
N GLU A 143 31.25 17.82 -16.66
CA GLU A 143 32.38 17.56 -15.75
C GLU A 143 32.21 16.33 -14.85
N LYS A 144 30.96 15.96 -14.55
CA LYS A 144 30.65 14.85 -13.63
C LYS A 144 30.92 13.46 -14.23
N GLY A 145 31.00 13.34 -15.56
CA GLY A 145 31.22 12.06 -16.24
C GLY A 145 30.05 11.07 -16.07
N PRO A 146 30.27 9.76 -16.30
CA PRO A 146 29.23 8.74 -16.14
C PRO A 146 28.78 8.57 -14.69
N PRO A 147 27.53 8.14 -14.43
CA PRO A 147 27.06 7.85 -13.08
C PRO A 147 27.85 6.72 -12.41
N GLY A 148 28.06 6.81 -11.10
CA GLY A 148 28.55 5.69 -10.29
C GLY A 148 27.47 4.60 -10.08
N LYS A 149 27.84 3.45 -9.52
CA LYS A 149 26.91 2.31 -9.29
C LYS A 149 25.66 2.70 -8.50
N ILE A 150 25.82 3.42 -7.39
CA ILE A 150 24.69 3.85 -6.54
C ILE A 150 23.76 4.78 -7.33
N GLN A 151 24.32 5.76 -8.04
CA GLN A 151 23.54 6.68 -8.87
C GLN A 151 22.83 5.96 -10.03
N ALA A 152 23.46 4.92 -10.58
CA ALA A 152 22.84 4.08 -11.61
C ALA A 152 21.66 3.28 -11.04
N GLU A 153 21.80 2.69 -9.85
CA GLU A 153 20.72 1.98 -9.16
C GLU A 153 19.54 2.91 -8.85
N GLU A 154 19.82 4.13 -8.35
CA GLU A 154 18.81 5.14 -8.03
C GLU A 154 18.12 5.72 -9.27
N GLY A 155 18.84 5.91 -10.40
CA GLY A 155 18.31 6.54 -11.61
C GLY A 155 17.56 5.61 -12.56
N LEU A 156 17.80 4.29 -12.50
CA LEU A 156 17.14 3.33 -13.38
C LEU A 156 15.61 3.33 -13.30
N PRO A 157 14.96 3.36 -12.11
CA PRO A 157 13.49 3.39 -12.01
C PRO A 157 12.89 4.57 -12.79
N TYR A 158 13.51 5.75 -12.70
CA TYR A 158 13.10 6.97 -13.39
C TYR A 158 13.19 6.84 -14.90
N LEU A 159 14.31 6.32 -15.40
CA LEU A 159 14.51 6.10 -16.83
C LEU A 159 13.55 5.06 -17.42
N PHE A 160 13.31 3.95 -16.71
CA PHE A 160 12.33 2.94 -17.13
C PHE A 160 10.91 3.50 -17.12
N GLY A 161 10.56 4.27 -16.10
CA GLY A 161 9.29 5.00 -16.02
C GLY A 161 9.08 5.92 -17.24
N HIS A 162 10.09 6.73 -17.57
CA HIS A 162 10.07 7.57 -18.76
C HIS A 162 9.99 6.78 -20.06
N LEU A 163 10.78 5.71 -20.22
CA LEU A 163 10.74 4.87 -21.42
C LEU A 163 9.35 4.26 -21.63
N ARG A 164 8.73 3.75 -20.55
CA ARG A 164 7.37 3.24 -20.60
C ARG A 164 6.39 4.31 -21.04
N ARG A 165 6.43 5.49 -20.40
CA ARG A 165 5.54 6.61 -20.72
C ARG A 165 5.62 6.94 -22.21
N VAL A 166 6.85 7.09 -22.71
CA VAL A 166 7.10 7.41 -24.13
C VAL A 166 6.61 6.29 -25.06
N LYS A 167 6.82 5.01 -24.71
CA LYS A 167 6.35 3.86 -25.51
C LYS A 167 4.83 3.65 -25.50
N ASN A 168 4.15 4.09 -24.44
CA ASN A 168 2.70 3.93 -24.28
C ASN A 168 1.87 5.09 -24.85
N ILE A 169 2.51 6.15 -25.34
CA ILE A 169 1.82 7.22 -26.05
C ILE A 169 1.21 6.65 -27.34
N ASP A 170 -0.09 6.90 -27.57
CA ASP A 170 -0.75 6.59 -28.85
C ASP A 170 -0.30 7.59 -29.92
N LEU A 171 0.96 7.44 -30.29
CA LEU A 171 1.65 8.31 -31.24
C LEU A 171 0.93 8.30 -32.58
N ALA A 172 0.38 7.15 -32.99
CA ALA A 172 -0.36 7.02 -34.23
C ALA A 172 -1.60 7.93 -34.27
N ASN A 173 -2.39 7.97 -33.18
CA ASN A 173 -3.55 8.85 -33.11
C ASN A 173 -3.16 10.32 -32.98
N ILE A 174 -2.13 10.65 -32.20
CA ILE A 174 -1.63 12.03 -32.08
C ILE A 174 -1.17 12.55 -33.44
N VAL A 175 -0.29 11.79 -34.10
CA VAL A 175 0.27 12.12 -35.41
C VAL A 175 -0.83 12.30 -36.45
N LYS A 176 -1.84 11.43 -36.46
CA LYS A 176 -2.97 11.54 -37.40
C LYS A 176 -3.75 12.87 -37.29
N ASN A 177 -3.73 13.51 -36.13
CA ASN A 177 -4.44 14.78 -35.89
C ASN A 177 -3.56 16.02 -36.14
N LEU A 178 -2.29 15.86 -36.52
CA LEU A 178 -1.39 16.97 -36.85
C LEU A 178 -1.67 17.55 -38.25
N PRO A 179 -1.56 18.88 -38.43
CA PRO A 179 -2.05 19.55 -39.63
C PRO A 179 -1.18 19.34 -40.88
N SER A 180 0.08 18.92 -40.76
CA SER A 180 0.97 18.69 -41.91
C SER A 180 1.74 17.37 -41.87
N ASP A 181 2.01 16.79 -43.04
CA ASP A 181 2.85 15.58 -43.18
C ASP A 181 4.26 15.76 -42.59
N HIS A 182 4.77 17.00 -42.60
CA HIS A 182 6.07 17.33 -42.04
C HIS A 182 6.08 17.24 -40.52
N GLU A 183 5.08 17.81 -39.84
CA GLU A 183 4.95 17.69 -38.38
C GLU A 183 4.72 16.23 -37.99
N GLN A 184 3.93 15.49 -38.78
CA GLN A 184 3.72 14.06 -38.58
C GLN A 184 5.03 13.28 -38.58
N TYR A 185 5.88 13.53 -39.59
CA TYR A 185 7.20 12.92 -39.69
C TYR A 185 8.12 13.35 -38.54
N THR A 186 8.27 14.66 -38.30
CA THR A 186 9.18 15.20 -37.28
C THR A 186 8.83 14.71 -35.87
N VAL A 187 7.54 14.70 -35.50
CA VAL A 187 7.08 14.18 -34.21
C VAL A 187 7.39 12.68 -34.12
N THR A 188 7.10 11.90 -35.16
CA THR A 188 7.41 10.46 -35.18
C THR A 188 8.91 10.18 -35.01
N GLU A 189 9.75 10.93 -35.73
CA GLU A 189 11.20 10.83 -35.65
C GLU A 189 11.74 11.19 -34.26
N PHE A 190 11.21 12.24 -33.63
CA PHE A 190 11.66 12.68 -32.31
C PHE A 190 11.35 11.64 -31.23
N TYR A 191 10.12 11.12 -31.22
CA TYR A 191 9.72 10.07 -30.28
C TYR A 191 10.56 8.81 -30.49
N SER A 192 10.84 8.43 -31.74
CA SER A 192 11.73 7.32 -32.06
C SER A 192 13.16 7.56 -31.56
N ALA A 193 13.68 8.78 -31.71
CA ALA A 193 15.00 9.17 -31.22
C ALA A 193 15.07 9.14 -29.67
N LEU A 194 14.01 9.60 -28.99
CA LEU A 194 13.91 9.62 -27.53
C LEU A 194 13.86 8.21 -26.94
N VAL A 195 13.03 7.33 -27.52
CA VAL A 195 13.00 5.90 -27.14
C VAL A 195 14.39 5.30 -27.25
N MET A 196 15.08 5.54 -28.38
CA MET A 196 16.42 5.03 -28.59
C MET A 196 17.42 5.59 -27.57
N ALA A 197 17.34 6.87 -27.23
CA ALA A 197 18.20 7.50 -26.22
C ALA A 197 18.02 6.87 -24.84
N LEU A 198 16.77 6.74 -24.39
CA LEU A 198 16.43 6.13 -23.11
C LEU A 198 16.91 4.68 -23.03
N GLU A 199 16.68 3.88 -24.07
CA GLU A 199 17.15 2.49 -24.14
C GLU A 199 18.67 2.36 -24.02
N HIS A 200 19.43 3.26 -24.66
CA HIS A 200 20.89 3.22 -24.61
C HIS A 200 21.45 3.64 -23.24
N VAL A 201 20.85 4.64 -22.59
CA VAL A 201 21.24 5.05 -21.23
C VAL A 201 20.90 3.95 -20.23
N ILE A 202 19.68 3.42 -20.25
CA ILE A 202 19.25 2.33 -19.38
C ILE A 202 20.22 1.16 -19.50
N TRP A 203 20.51 0.75 -20.73
CA TRP A 203 21.44 -0.33 -20.99
C TRP A 203 22.84 -0.05 -20.40
N TYR A 204 23.34 1.19 -20.54
CA TYR A 204 24.63 1.58 -19.99
C TYR A 204 24.65 1.49 -18.45
N LEU A 205 23.59 1.94 -17.80
CA LEU A 205 23.46 1.88 -16.34
C LEU A 205 23.31 0.44 -15.83
N GLU A 206 22.50 -0.40 -16.50
CA GLU A 206 22.43 -1.83 -16.19
C GLU A 206 23.80 -2.50 -16.30
N ASP A 207 24.59 -2.14 -17.32
CA ASP A 207 25.93 -2.68 -17.53
C ASP A 207 26.89 -2.29 -16.39
N ILE A 208 26.84 -1.04 -15.90
CA ILE A 208 27.62 -0.60 -14.72
C ILE A 208 27.24 -1.41 -13.48
N ILE A 209 25.95 -1.60 -13.22
CA ILE A 209 25.48 -2.34 -12.04
C ILE A 209 25.91 -3.80 -12.12
N SER A 210 25.92 -4.36 -13.33
CA SER A 210 26.34 -5.73 -13.59
C SER A 210 27.86 -5.95 -13.55
N ASP A 211 28.67 -4.87 -13.48
CA ASP A 211 30.14 -4.89 -13.49
C ASP A 211 30.78 -5.37 -12.17
N ASP A 212 30.05 -6.19 -11.40
CA ASP A 212 30.66 -7.14 -10.46
C ASP A 212 31.36 -8.23 -11.27
N ASN A 213 32.51 -7.90 -11.84
CA ASN A 213 33.39 -8.78 -12.61
C ASN A 213 33.91 -10.02 -11.84
N ILE A 214 33.39 -10.27 -10.62
CA ILE A 214 33.61 -11.47 -9.81
C ILE A 214 32.52 -12.54 -10.06
N LYS A 215 31.31 -12.16 -10.50
CA LYS A 215 30.23 -13.13 -10.79
C LYS A 215 30.30 -13.74 -12.21
N SER A 216 30.89 -13.04 -13.18
CA SER A 216 30.81 -13.42 -14.60
C SER A 216 31.72 -14.58 -15.03
N GLU A 217 32.69 -14.99 -14.19
CA GLU A 217 33.53 -16.16 -14.45
C GLU A 217 32.94 -17.46 -13.87
N ILE A 218 32.09 -17.35 -12.85
CA ILE A 218 31.50 -18.46 -12.09
C ILE A 218 30.06 -18.69 -12.54
N TYR A 219 29.63 -19.94 -12.67
CA TYR A 219 28.22 -20.24 -12.95
C TYR A 219 27.39 -20.02 -11.69
N ASP A 220 26.30 -19.25 -11.78
CA ASP A 220 25.29 -19.20 -10.70
C ASP A 220 24.81 -20.62 -10.45
N GLU A 221 24.78 -21.03 -9.18
CA GLU A 221 24.35 -22.37 -8.86
C GLU A 221 22.87 -22.60 -9.18
N LEU A 222 22.06 -21.54 -9.28
CA LEU A 222 20.59 -21.62 -9.39
C LEU A 222 19.97 -22.27 -8.16
N ASP A 223 20.55 -21.95 -6.99
CA ASP A 223 20.03 -22.27 -5.67
C ASP A 223 19.41 -21.01 -5.03
N ASP A 224 18.69 -21.19 -3.91
CA ASP A 224 18.01 -20.10 -3.20
C ASP A 224 19.02 -19.05 -2.70
N LYS A 225 18.72 -17.77 -2.93
CA LYS A 225 19.43 -16.61 -2.37
C LYS A 225 18.54 -15.95 -1.31
N GLU A 226 19.09 -15.52 -0.18
CA GLU A 226 18.32 -14.76 0.84
C GLU A 226 17.80 -13.40 0.32
N GLU A 227 18.31 -12.92 -0.82
CA GLU A 227 18.15 -11.55 -1.34
C GLU A 227 17.08 -11.42 -2.45
N TYR A 228 16.05 -12.28 -2.49
CA TYR A 228 14.98 -12.20 -3.52
C TYR A 228 13.98 -11.06 -3.32
N MET A 229 14.04 -10.39 -2.17
CA MET A 229 13.18 -9.26 -1.86
C MET A 229 13.72 -8.03 -2.58
N LEU A 230 13.12 -7.72 -3.73
CA LEU A 230 13.35 -6.48 -4.46
C LEU A 230 13.10 -5.29 -3.51
N SER A 231 14.12 -4.46 -3.28
CA SER A 231 14.04 -3.29 -2.40
C SER A 231 13.14 -2.22 -3.01
N PHE A 232 12.16 -1.75 -2.25
CA PHE A 232 11.27 -0.68 -2.69
C PHE A 232 11.97 0.68 -2.59
N HIS A 233 11.74 1.53 -3.59
CA HIS A 233 12.12 2.94 -3.54
C HIS A 233 10.98 3.74 -2.92
N GLU A 234 11.30 4.71 -2.05
CA GLU A 234 10.32 5.58 -1.39
C GLU A 234 9.75 6.63 -2.37
N ASP A 235 10.55 7.13 -3.31
CA ASP A 235 10.12 8.13 -4.31
C ASP A 235 9.55 7.45 -5.56
N MET A 236 8.24 7.19 -5.53
CA MET A 236 7.51 6.46 -6.56
C MET A 236 7.03 7.32 -7.74
N CYS A 237 6.98 8.65 -7.56
CA CYS A 237 6.47 9.60 -8.54
C CYS A 237 6.86 11.05 -8.23
N GLU A 238 6.73 11.92 -9.23
CA GLU A 238 6.73 13.38 -9.07
C GLU A 238 5.28 13.85 -8.96
N TYR A 239 4.92 14.40 -7.81
CA TYR A 239 3.68 15.15 -7.61
C TYR A 239 4.04 16.49 -6.96
N GLU A 240 3.36 17.58 -7.33
CA GLU A 240 3.57 18.91 -6.72
C GLU A 240 3.45 18.77 -5.20
N ARG A 241 4.59 18.84 -4.51
CA ARG A 241 4.69 18.66 -3.06
C ARG A 241 4.02 19.82 -2.37
N VAL A 242 2.73 19.69 -2.04
CA VAL A 242 2.06 20.34 -0.88
C VAL A 242 2.47 21.81 -0.69
N GLU A 243 2.65 22.56 -1.77
CA GLU A 243 2.91 24.00 -1.66
C GLU A 243 1.57 24.65 -1.28
N ASN A 244 1.59 25.58 -0.33
CA ASN A 244 0.43 26.37 0.11
C ASN A 244 -0.62 25.62 0.97
N TYR A 245 -0.18 24.65 1.80
CA TYR A 245 -1.02 24.11 2.88
C TYR A 245 -0.82 24.87 4.19
N GLU A 246 -1.92 25.30 4.80
CA GLU A 246 -1.94 25.93 6.13
C GLU A 246 -2.62 25.03 7.16
N MET A 247 -2.06 24.95 8.37
CA MET A 247 -2.65 24.17 9.45
C MET A 247 -3.94 24.84 9.95
N ILE A 248 -5.06 24.11 9.91
CA ILE A 248 -6.38 24.60 10.33
C ILE A 248 -6.85 24.03 11.66
N ASP A 249 -6.32 22.87 12.08
CA ASP A 249 -6.60 22.28 13.39
C ASP A 249 -5.36 21.54 13.91
N LYS A 250 -5.17 21.58 15.22
CA LYS A 250 -4.13 20.81 15.92
C LYS A 250 -4.67 20.32 17.25
N PHE A 251 -4.40 19.06 17.55
CA PHE A 251 -4.74 18.43 18.80
C PHE A 251 -3.71 17.39 19.20
N ASP A 252 -3.04 17.62 20.33
CA ASP A 252 -2.14 16.65 20.93
C ASP A 252 -2.97 15.69 21.81
N SER A 253 -3.11 14.45 21.38
CA SER A 253 -3.71 13.38 22.19
C SER A 253 -2.66 12.80 23.16
N PHE A 254 -3.03 11.77 23.92
CA PHE A 254 -2.04 11.03 24.70
C PHE A 254 -1.12 10.17 23.82
N TYR A 255 -1.60 9.76 22.65
CA TYR A 255 -0.94 8.81 21.77
C TYR A 255 -0.07 9.50 20.73
N GLN A 256 -0.56 10.59 20.15
CA GLN A 256 -0.01 11.20 18.95
C GLN A 256 -0.47 12.66 18.78
N GLU A 257 0.25 13.42 17.97
CA GLU A 257 -0.16 14.72 17.45
C GLU A 257 -1.10 14.52 16.26
N ILE A 258 -2.31 15.11 16.32
CA ILE A 258 -3.31 15.07 15.24
C ILE A 258 -3.40 16.48 14.64
N THR A 259 -3.07 16.62 13.36
CA THR A 259 -3.15 17.91 12.65
C THR A 259 -3.95 17.82 11.36
N PHE A 260 -4.63 18.91 11.02
CA PHE A 260 -5.34 19.08 9.76
C PHE A 260 -4.80 20.30 9.03
N TRP A 261 -4.58 20.14 7.74
CA TRP A 261 -3.99 21.14 6.87
C TRP A 261 -4.88 21.36 5.67
N ARG A 262 -5.10 22.62 5.28
CA ARG A 262 -5.90 22.98 4.12
C ARG A 262 -5.03 23.64 3.06
N ASN A 263 -5.19 23.24 1.80
CA ASN A 263 -4.61 23.94 0.68
C ASN A 263 -5.44 25.18 0.31
N GLU A 264 -4.82 26.36 0.24
CA GLU A 264 -5.55 27.59 -0.09
C GLU A 264 -6.04 27.66 -1.53
N LYS A 265 -5.31 27.06 -2.48
CA LYS A 265 -5.61 27.17 -3.91
C LYS A 265 -6.83 26.34 -4.27
N ASP A 266 -7.02 25.23 -3.58
CA ASP A 266 -7.80 24.13 -4.12
C ASP A 266 -8.68 23.42 -3.06
N ASP A 267 -8.71 23.97 -1.84
CA ASP A 267 -9.54 23.63 -0.68
C ASP A 267 -9.43 22.17 -0.21
N ASP A 268 -8.35 21.46 -0.58
CA ASP A 268 -8.09 20.10 -0.10
C ASP A 268 -7.69 20.11 1.38
N ILE A 269 -8.36 19.29 2.18
CA ILE A 269 -8.01 19.07 3.58
C ILE A 269 -7.27 17.74 3.72
N CYS A 270 -6.12 17.79 4.40
CA CYS A 270 -5.29 16.63 4.70
C CYS A 270 -5.08 16.45 6.20
N MET A 271 -5.21 15.22 6.68
CA MET A 271 -4.91 14.82 8.05
C MET A 271 -3.48 14.29 8.15
N ARG A 272 -2.79 14.66 9.22
CA ARG A 272 -1.51 14.09 9.60
C ARG A 272 -1.49 13.62 11.04
N LEU A 273 -0.88 12.46 11.28
CA LEU A 273 -0.62 11.88 12.60
C LEU A 273 0.89 11.87 12.84
N ASP A 274 1.37 12.52 13.91
CA ASP A 274 2.81 12.72 14.19
C ASP A 274 3.62 13.24 12.98
N GLY A 275 2.98 14.05 12.14
CA GLY A 275 3.55 14.63 10.94
C GLY A 275 3.49 13.73 9.69
N HIS A 276 3.10 12.47 9.81
CA HIS A 276 2.87 11.55 8.70
C HIS A 276 1.53 11.85 8.02
N LEU A 277 1.52 11.91 6.69
CA LEU A 277 0.29 12.13 5.93
C LEU A 277 -0.54 10.84 5.92
N GLU A 278 -1.75 10.89 6.47
CA GLU A 278 -2.64 9.73 6.54
C GLU A 278 -3.66 9.73 5.40
N SER A 279 -4.41 10.83 5.26
CA SER A 279 -5.46 10.93 4.23
C SER A 279 -5.75 12.38 3.86
N CYS A 280 -6.24 12.60 2.65
CA CYS A 280 -6.77 13.87 2.18
C CYS A 280 -8.15 13.67 1.53
N GLU A 281 -8.96 14.72 1.51
CA GLU A 281 -10.29 14.65 0.87
C GLU A 281 -10.19 14.23 -0.59
N ARG A 282 -9.16 14.70 -1.30
CA ARG A 282 -8.92 14.35 -2.72
C ARG A 282 -8.63 12.89 -3.00
N ASN A 283 -7.95 12.20 -2.09
CA ASN A 283 -7.58 10.80 -2.28
C ASN A 283 -8.46 9.83 -1.51
N ARG A 284 -9.40 10.33 -0.68
CA ARG A 284 -10.34 9.53 0.09
C ARG A 284 -11.00 8.40 -0.71
N ALA A 285 -11.57 8.70 -1.88
CA ALA A 285 -12.27 7.70 -2.70
C ALA A 285 -11.31 6.63 -3.23
N HIS A 286 -10.13 7.06 -3.69
CA HIS A 286 -9.13 6.19 -4.29
C HIS A 286 -8.64 5.12 -3.31
N TYR A 287 -8.48 5.50 -2.03
CA TYR A 287 -8.05 4.58 -0.99
C TYR A 287 -9.22 3.75 -0.42
N HIS A 288 -10.19 4.39 0.22
CA HIS A 288 -11.20 3.69 1.04
C HIS A 288 -12.16 2.84 0.22
N GLU A 289 -12.61 3.32 -0.95
CA GLU A 289 -13.48 2.53 -1.81
C GLU A 289 -12.74 1.31 -2.38
N THR A 290 -11.44 1.46 -2.70
CA THR A 290 -10.60 0.34 -3.15
C THR A 290 -10.38 -0.67 -2.02
N LEU A 291 -9.99 -0.20 -0.84
CA LEU A 291 -9.74 -1.03 0.34
C LEU A 291 -10.98 -1.84 0.74
N VAL A 292 -12.15 -1.21 0.75
CA VAL A 292 -13.40 -1.87 1.18
C VAL A 292 -14.02 -2.69 0.04
N HIS A 293 -14.26 -2.09 -1.12
CA HIS A 293 -15.10 -2.72 -2.14
C HIS A 293 -14.35 -3.74 -2.99
N TYR A 294 -13.02 -3.64 -3.11
CA TYR A 294 -12.25 -4.65 -3.84
C TYR A 294 -12.31 -6.01 -3.17
N ALA A 295 -11.96 -6.10 -1.88
CA ALA A 295 -12.08 -7.33 -1.12
C ALA A 295 -13.53 -7.82 -1.03
N ALA A 296 -14.47 -6.92 -0.69
CA ALA A 296 -15.88 -7.27 -0.56
C ALA A 296 -16.53 -7.80 -1.86
N SER A 297 -15.99 -7.45 -3.03
CA SER A 297 -16.48 -8.01 -4.29
C SER A 297 -16.24 -9.51 -4.41
N TYR A 298 -15.38 -10.13 -3.60
CA TYR A 298 -15.23 -11.60 -3.55
C TYR A 298 -16.14 -12.27 -2.50
N ILE A 299 -16.98 -11.48 -1.81
CA ILE A 299 -17.92 -11.94 -0.79
C ILE A 299 -19.33 -11.87 -1.38
N GLU A 300 -20.13 -12.93 -1.22
CA GLU A 300 -21.50 -12.96 -1.75
C GLU A 300 -22.44 -12.03 -0.97
N ASN A 301 -22.36 -12.04 0.37
CA ASN A 301 -23.16 -11.18 1.24
C ASN A 301 -22.25 -10.62 2.34
N VAL A 302 -22.02 -9.31 2.37
CA VAL A 302 -21.21 -8.66 3.40
C VAL A 302 -22.10 -8.40 4.61
N LYS A 303 -22.01 -9.22 5.66
CA LYS A 303 -22.86 -9.13 6.85
C LYS A 303 -22.10 -8.60 8.06
N ARG A 304 -20.88 -9.10 8.27
CA ARG A 304 -20.09 -8.79 9.46
C ARG A 304 -18.73 -8.27 9.04
N VAL A 305 -18.46 -7.01 9.38
CA VAL A 305 -17.22 -6.29 9.05
C VAL A 305 -16.48 -5.93 10.33
N MET A 306 -15.17 -6.11 10.37
CA MET A 306 -14.32 -5.57 11.44
C MET A 306 -13.24 -4.69 10.82
N PHE A 307 -12.92 -3.56 11.45
CA PHE A 307 -11.77 -2.77 11.05
C PHE A 307 -10.92 -2.37 12.26
N LEU A 308 -9.59 -2.37 12.06
CA LEU A 308 -8.59 -1.93 13.03
C LEU A 308 -7.96 -0.64 12.52
N GLY A 309 -7.85 0.37 13.37
CA GLY A 309 -7.54 1.74 12.95
C GLY A 309 -8.77 2.41 12.33
N GLY A 310 -8.57 3.19 11.26
CA GLY A 310 -9.66 3.85 10.54
C GLY A 310 -10.47 4.82 11.40
N GLY A 311 -9.83 5.47 12.38
CA GLY A 311 -10.46 6.44 13.28
C GLY A 311 -11.11 7.62 12.56
N ASP A 312 -10.71 7.92 11.33
CA ASP A 312 -11.35 8.89 10.44
C ASP A 312 -12.79 8.50 10.02
N SER A 313 -13.23 7.27 10.32
CA SER A 313 -14.57 6.73 10.04
C SER A 313 -14.93 6.60 8.55
N MET A 314 -13.96 6.70 7.63
CA MET A 314 -14.20 6.56 6.20
C MET A 314 -14.40 5.09 5.80
N ILE A 315 -13.67 4.15 6.42
CA ILE A 315 -13.95 2.71 6.26
C ILE A 315 -15.38 2.39 6.69
N LEU A 316 -15.82 2.92 7.84
CA LEU A 316 -17.18 2.74 8.33
C LEU A 316 -18.21 3.30 7.35
N TYR A 317 -17.98 4.50 6.82
CA TYR A 317 -18.86 5.13 5.82
C TYR A 317 -19.04 4.24 4.58
N GLU A 318 -17.97 3.60 4.10
CA GLU A 318 -18.03 2.67 2.97
C GLU A 318 -18.70 1.33 3.33
N ALA A 319 -18.45 0.79 4.53
CA ALA A 319 -19.07 -0.45 5.00
C ALA A 319 -20.59 -0.31 5.18
N LEU A 320 -21.08 0.85 5.65
CA LEU A 320 -22.51 1.11 5.85
C LEU A 320 -23.34 1.14 4.55
N LYS A 321 -22.69 1.13 3.38
CA LYS A 321 -23.38 1.08 2.08
C LYS A 321 -23.94 -0.32 1.77
N TYR A 322 -23.47 -1.38 2.42
CA TYR A 322 -23.93 -2.74 2.14
C TYR A 322 -25.33 -2.99 2.74
N PRO A 323 -26.34 -3.36 1.94
CA PRO A 323 -27.69 -3.59 2.45
C PRO A 323 -27.83 -4.86 3.28
N SER A 324 -26.89 -5.80 3.13
CA SER A 324 -26.83 -7.06 3.89
C SER A 324 -26.12 -6.92 5.24
N LEU A 325 -25.60 -5.74 5.56
CA LEU A 325 -24.80 -5.51 6.75
C LEU A 325 -25.64 -5.76 8.01
N GLU A 326 -25.06 -6.50 8.96
CA GLU A 326 -25.65 -6.85 10.25
C GLU A 326 -24.81 -6.31 11.41
N LEU A 327 -23.47 -6.23 11.25
CA LEU A 327 -22.55 -5.72 12.26
C LEU A 327 -21.27 -5.13 11.63
N VAL A 328 -20.80 -4.01 12.18
CA VAL A 328 -19.48 -3.43 11.96
C VAL A 328 -18.81 -3.18 13.30
N VAL A 329 -17.60 -3.71 13.51
CA VAL A 329 -16.80 -3.47 14.71
C VAL A 329 -15.55 -2.66 14.35
N GLY A 330 -15.45 -1.45 14.88
CA GLY A 330 -14.28 -0.57 14.76
C GLY A 330 -13.40 -0.60 16.00
N LEU A 331 -12.13 -0.94 15.84
CA LEU A 331 -11.12 -0.95 16.90
C LEU A 331 -10.11 0.18 16.66
N GLU A 332 -10.24 1.28 17.39
CA GLU A 332 -9.39 2.48 17.23
C GLU A 332 -8.64 2.77 18.53
N LEU A 333 -7.35 3.07 18.44
CA LEU A 333 -6.54 3.38 19.62
C LEU A 333 -6.95 4.71 20.24
N ASP A 334 -7.14 5.72 19.41
CA ASP A 334 -7.25 7.13 19.78
C ASP A 334 -8.58 7.73 19.29
N LYS A 335 -9.54 7.88 20.22
CA LYS A 335 -10.81 8.56 19.93
C LYS A 335 -10.61 9.99 19.43
N GLY A 336 -9.49 10.64 19.75
CA GLY A 336 -9.16 11.97 19.25
C GLY A 336 -9.14 12.04 17.71
N VAL A 337 -8.75 10.96 17.03
CA VAL A 337 -8.76 10.88 15.57
C VAL A 337 -10.19 10.98 15.04
N CYS A 338 -11.11 10.23 15.65
CA CYS A 338 -12.54 10.28 15.33
C CYS A 338 -13.15 11.67 15.57
N ASP A 339 -12.83 12.28 16.70
CA ASP A 339 -13.38 13.59 17.09
C ASP A 339 -12.96 14.70 16.13
N ARG A 340 -11.68 14.67 15.72
CA ARG A 340 -11.12 15.67 14.81
C ARG A 340 -11.50 15.40 13.37
N SER A 341 -11.66 14.15 12.96
CA SER A 341 -12.15 13.80 11.64
C SER A 341 -13.62 14.18 11.46
N PHE A 342 -14.47 13.98 12.47
CA PHE A 342 -15.85 14.46 12.41
C PHE A 342 -15.93 15.99 12.27
N LYS A 343 -15.03 16.75 12.91
CA LYS A 343 -14.96 18.21 12.80
C LYS A 343 -14.47 18.68 11.42
N ASN A 344 -13.43 18.04 10.88
CA ASN A 344 -12.69 18.56 9.73
C ASN A 344 -13.06 17.86 8.40
N PHE A 345 -13.33 16.55 8.43
CA PHE A 345 -13.77 15.76 7.26
C PHE A 345 -15.27 15.47 7.25
N GLU A 346 -16.01 15.86 8.30
CA GLU A 346 -17.45 15.65 8.41
C GLU A 346 -17.86 14.17 8.24
N THR A 347 -17.03 13.25 8.74
CA THR A 347 -17.25 11.81 8.75
C THR A 347 -17.85 11.35 10.08
N GLN A 348 -18.98 10.64 10.03
CA GLN A 348 -19.70 10.22 11.24
C GLN A 348 -19.24 8.84 11.73
N PRO A 349 -18.95 8.70 13.05
CA PRO A 349 -18.71 7.40 13.65
C PRO A 349 -19.98 6.58 13.91
N HIS A 350 -21.18 7.16 13.78
CA HIS A 350 -22.45 6.45 13.95
C HIS A 350 -22.59 5.67 15.27
N PHE A 351 -22.20 6.26 16.41
CA PHE A 351 -22.39 5.65 17.74
C PHE A 351 -23.85 5.31 18.06
N ASP A 352 -24.81 5.87 17.32
CA ASP A 352 -26.25 5.67 17.42
C ASP A 352 -26.82 4.56 16.53
N ASN A 353 -25.98 3.92 15.73
CA ASN A 353 -26.42 2.85 14.83
C ASN A 353 -26.24 1.50 15.50
N ASP A 354 -27.35 0.75 15.64
CA ASP A 354 -27.36 -0.59 16.29
C ASP A 354 -26.45 -1.62 15.60
N MET A 355 -26.04 -1.38 14.34
CA MET A 355 -25.10 -2.22 13.61
C MET A 355 -23.63 -1.84 13.87
N VAL A 356 -23.34 -0.74 14.57
CA VAL A 356 -21.99 -0.18 14.69
C VAL A 356 -21.49 -0.29 16.11
N GLU A 357 -20.29 -0.83 16.27
CA GLU A 357 -19.62 -0.92 17.56
C GLU A 357 -18.23 -0.31 17.50
N TRP A 358 -18.00 0.68 18.35
CA TRP A 358 -16.66 1.23 18.55
C TRP A 358 -16.05 0.74 19.84
N TRP A 359 -14.79 0.35 19.76
CA TRP A 359 -13.95 -0.05 20.87
C TRP A 359 -12.67 0.78 20.85
N PHE A 360 -12.59 1.74 21.76
CA PHE A 360 -11.43 2.62 21.88
C PHE A 360 -10.37 2.03 22.80
N GLY A 361 -9.12 2.04 22.35
CA GLY A 361 -7.95 1.53 23.04
C GLY A 361 -7.19 0.48 22.22
N ASP A 362 -6.11 -0.04 22.81
CA ASP A 362 -5.21 -1.00 22.18
C ASP A 362 -5.94 -2.25 21.64
N ALA A 363 -5.95 -2.41 20.31
CA ALA A 363 -6.62 -3.50 19.62
C ALA A 363 -6.16 -4.89 20.10
N SER A 364 -4.91 -5.05 20.53
CA SER A 364 -4.39 -6.32 21.05
C SER A 364 -5.05 -6.75 22.37
N LYS A 365 -5.63 -5.78 23.10
CA LYS A 365 -6.46 -5.99 24.28
C LYS A 365 -7.93 -6.09 23.88
N SER A 366 -8.42 -5.20 23.01
CA SER A 366 -9.82 -5.19 22.55
C SER A 366 -10.24 -6.54 21.97
N LEU A 367 -9.42 -7.14 21.10
CA LEU A 367 -9.70 -8.45 20.50
C LEU A 367 -9.90 -9.56 21.53
N ARG A 368 -9.27 -9.48 22.72
CA ARG A 368 -9.43 -10.48 23.81
C ARG A 368 -10.72 -10.30 24.61
N LEU A 369 -11.35 -9.14 24.46
CA LEU A 369 -12.57 -8.76 25.18
C LEU A 369 -13.82 -8.88 24.31
N LEU A 370 -13.64 -9.06 22.99
CA LEU A 370 -14.76 -9.26 22.07
C LEU A 370 -15.56 -10.52 22.47
N PRO A 371 -16.88 -10.53 22.21
CA PRO A 371 -17.73 -11.70 22.47
C PRO A 371 -17.19 -12.97 21.82
N GLU A 372 -17.28 -14.13 22.51
CA GLU A 372 -16.81 -15.41 21.95
C GLU A 372 -17.51 -15.78 20.63
N GLU A 373 -18.79 -15.39 20.47
CA GLU A 373 -19.57 -15.61 19.25
C GLU A 373 -19.05 -14.82 18.03
N TYR A 374 -18.12 -13.88 18.24
CA TYR A 374 -17.52 -13.10 17.15
C TYR A 374 -16.38 -13.88 16.47
N ILE A 375 -15.80 -14.86 17.15
CA ILE A 375 -14.75 -15.74 16.61
C ILE A 375 -15.30 -16.52 15.42
N GLY A 376 -14.58 -16.51 14.30
CA GLY A 376 -14.98 -17.18 13.07
C GLY A 376 -16.25 -16.64 12.41
N SER A 377 -16.65 -15.39 12.71
CA SER A 377 -17.94 -14.84 12.26
C SER A 377 -17.83 -13.74 11.20
N PHE A 378 -16.67 -13.10 11.03
CA PHE A 378 -16.53 -11.93 10.14
C PHE A 378 -16.26 -12.33 8.69
N ASP A 379 -16.99 -11.68 7.77
CA ASP A 379 -16.83 -11.87 6.32
C ASP A 379 -15.66 -11.05 5.80
N LEU A 380 -15.50 -9.84 6.31
CA LEU A 380 -14.47 -8.89 5.90
C LEU A 380 -13.78 -8.29 7.12
N ILE A 381 -12.46 -8.36 7.14
CA ILE A 381 -11.66 -7.67 8.16
C ILE A 381 -10.68 -6.73 7.47
N LEU A 382 -10.70 -5.45 7.86
CA LEU A 382 -9.82 -4.42 7.33
C LEU A 382 -8.79 -4.02 8.41
N VAL A 383 -7.51 -4.15 8.11
CA VAL A 383 -6.44 -3.71 9.01
C VAL A 383 -5.83 -2.45 8.40
N ASP A 384 -6.28 -1.30 8.88
CA ASP A 384 -5.87 0.03 8.44
C ASP A 384 -4.91 0.62 9.48
N LEU A 385 -3.72 0.02 9.54
CA LEU A 385 -2.67 0.33 10.49
C LEU A 385 -1.36 0.46 9.74
N GLN A 386 -0.44 1.30 10.21
CA GLN A 386 0.91 1.34 9.66
C GLN A 386 1.58 -0.05 9.73
N THR A 387 2.31 -0.44 8.68
CA THR A 387 2.96 -1.76 8.54
C THR A 387 3.82 -2.11 9.76
N ASP A 388 4.61 -1.16 10.24
CA ASP A 388 5.50 -1.35 11.39
C ASP A 388 4.72 -1.70 12.68
N ILE A 389 3.51 -1.14 12.84
CA ILE A 389 2.63 -1.41 13.99
C ILE A 389 2.05 -2.81 13.91
N VAL A 390 1.61 -3.25 12.72
CA VAL A 390 1.14 -4.62 12.49
C VAL A 390 2.24 -5.63 12.82
N ALA A 391 3.46 -5.39 12.37
CA ALA A 391 4.62 -6.24 12.64
C ALA A 391 5.03 -6.25 14.12
N ALA A 392 5.09 -5.09 14.77
CA ALA A 392 5.52 -4.96 16.17
C ALA A 392 4.54 -5.60 17.16
N THR A 393 3.24 -5.62 16.83
CA THR A 393 2.19 -6.13 17.71
C THR A 393 1.88 -7.62 17.51
N GLY A 394 2.21 -8.19 16.35
CA GLY A 394 1.79 -9.55 15.99
C GLY A 394 0.26 -9.70 15.93
N ILE A 395 -0.46 -8.61 15.65
CA ILE A 395 -1.93 -8.56 15.77
C ILE A 395 -2.66 -9.50 14.81
N MET A 396 -2.02 -9.84 13.68
CA MET A 396 -2.61 -10.66 12.61
C MET A 396 -3.05 -12.05 13.10
N ASP A 397 -2.28 -12.69 13.98
CA ASP A 397 -2.63 -14.01 14.52
C ASP A 397 -3.97 -13.97 15.24
N MET A 398 -4.19 -12.93 16.05
CA MET A 398 -5.45 -12.75 16.80
C MET A 398 -6.60 -12.38 15.87
N VAL A 399 -6.36 -11.47 14.92
CA VAL A 399 -7.38 -11.02 13.96
C VAL A 399 -7.87 -12.19 13.10
N SER A 400 -6.96 -13.09 12.70
CA SER A 400 -7.30 -14.25 11.86
C SER A 400 -8.35 -15.18 12.49
N LEU A 401 -8.42 -15.23 13.83
CA LEU A 401 -9.40 -16.03 14.56
C LEU A 401 -10.84 -15.54 14.38
N PHE A 402 -11.03 -14.26 14.03
CA PHE A 402 -12.35 -13.66 13.85
C PHE A 402 -12.88 -13.85 12.43
N SER A 403 -12.00 -14.12 11.45
CA SER A 403 -12.39 -14.39 10.08
C SER A 403 -13.15 -15.71 9.99
N ASN A 404 -14.30 -15.72 9.31
CA ASN A 404 -15.00 -16.95 9.01
C ASN A 404 -14.29 -17.78 7.92
N ASP A 405 -14.79 -18.99 7.64
CA ASP A 405 -14.19 -19.94 6.69
C ASP A 405 -13.97 -19.35 5.29
N HIS A 406 -14.84 -18.42 4.85
CA HIS A 406 -14.77 -17.74 3.54
C HIS A 406 -14.37 -16.27 3.68
N GLY A 407 -13.95 -15.86 4.87
CA GLY A 407 -13.64 -14.49 5.19
C GLY A 407 -12.40 -14.01 4.46
N ILE A 408 -12.35 -12.70 4.24
CA ILE A 408 -11.22 -12.02 3.62
C ILE A 408 -10.67 -11.01 4.62
N ILE A 409 -9.37 -11.06 4.82
CA ILE A 409 -8.64 -10.05 5.57
C ILE A 409 -7.88 -9.19 4.56
N ILE A 410 -8.02 -7.88 4.63
CA ILE A 410 -7.35 -6.91 3.78
C ILE A 410 -6.61 -5.90 4.65
N ARG A 411 -5.43 -5.47 4.24
CA ARG A 411 -4.60 -4.49 4.96
C ARG A 411 -3.89 -3.54 4.03
N ASN A 412 -3.61 -2.34 4.50
CA ASN A 412 -2.72 -1.40 3.81
C ASN A 412 -1.25 -1.84 3.92
N GLU A 413 -0.45 -1.43 2.94
CA GLU A 413 1.00 -1.65 2.90
C GLU A 413 1.69 -0.33 2.51
N ASP A 414 2.17 0.40 3.51
CA ASP A 414 2.82 1.72 3.40
C ASP A 414 4.33 1.66 3.10
N ARG A 415 4.98 0.49 3.22
CA ARG A 415 6.43 0.30 2.94
C ARG A 415 6.75 -0.75 1.87
N GLY A 416 5.87 -0.88 0.88
CA GLY A 416 6.04 -1.82 -0.22
C GLY A 416 5.70 -3.27 0.16
N PHE A 417 5.51 -4.11 -0.86
CA PHE A 417 4.99 -5.47 -0.67
C PHE A 417 6.04 -6.49 -0.23
N GLY A 418 5.70 -7.30 0.75
CA GLY A 418 6.49 -8.47 1.12
C GLY A 418 7.55 -8.23 2.20
N THR A 419 7.60 -7.05 2.82
CA THR A 419 8.22 -6.90 4.15
C THR A 419 7.43 -7.66 5.23
N ASN A 420 6.17 -8.00 4.95
CA ASN A 420 5.25 -8.61 5.88
C ASN A 420 4.85 -10.04 5.48
N HIS A 421 4.99 -10.93 6.46
CA HIS A 421 4.67 -12.35 6.39
C HIS A 421 3.25 -12.63 5.85
N PRO A 422 3.09 -13.61 4.95
CA PRO A 422 1.78 -14.05 4.47
C PRO A 422 0.94 -14.62 5.62
N PHE A 423 -0.28 -14.12 5.78
CA PHE A 423 -1.18 -14.45 6.89
C PHE A 423 -2.35 -15.38 6.51
N ALA A 424 -2.42 -15.78 5.23
CA ALA A 424 -3.50 -16.60 4.71
C ALA A 424 -3.03 -17.53 3.58
N ARG A 425 -3.75 -18.65 3.39
CA ARG A 425 -3.46 -19.64 2.34
C ARG A 425 -3.38 -19.04 0.94
N HIS A 426 -4.33 -18.19 0.58
CA HIS A 426 -4.36 -17.45 -0.68
C HIS A 426 -4.17 -15.97 -0.36
N SER A 427 -3.17 -15.33 -0.96
CA SER A 427 -2.87 -13.91 -0.76
C SER A 427 -2.63 -13.20 -2.09
N VAL A 428 -3.08 -11.95 -2.19
CA VAL A 428 -2.91 -11.08 -3.35
C VAL A 428 -2.40 -9.72 -2.87
N ASP A 429 -1.34 -9.22 -3.52
CA ASP A 429 -0.89 -7.85 -3.38
C ASP A 429 -1.51 -6.99 -4.49
N LEU A 430 -2.02 -5.82 -4.13
CA LEU A 430 -2.79 -4.92 -4.98
C LEU A 430 -2.20 -3.52 -5.01
N TYR A 431 -1.86 -3.00 -6.18
CA TYR A 431 -1.55 -1.58 -6.36
C TYR A 431 -2.74 -0.79 -6.90
N SER A 432 -3.11 0.26 -6.17
CA SER A 432 -4.00 1.31 -6.69
C SER A 432 -3.14 2.42 -7.28
N ASP A 433 -3.05 2.51 -8.62
CA ASP A 433 -2.09 3.35 -9.38
C ASP A 433 -2.54 4.80 -9.64
N ASP A 434 -3.64 5.23 -9.02
CA ASP A 434 -4.31 6.50 -9.31
C ASP A 434 -4.61 7.28 -8.03
N VAL A 435 -3.72 7.24 -7.05
CA VAL A 435 -3.98 7.84 -5.73
C VAL A 435 -3.36 9.24 -5.67
N PRO A 436 -4.14 10.35 -5.58
CA PRO A 436 -3.57 11.68 -5.42
C PRO A 436 -2.61 11.75 -4.21
N LEU A 437 -1.50 12.49 -4.36
CA LEU A 437 -0.38 12.65 -3.41
C LEU A 437 0.51 11.43 -3.19
N PHE A 438 -0.07 10.22 -3.17
CA PHE A 438 0.70 8.98 -2.97
C PHE A 438 1.14 8.34 -4.29
N CYS A 439 0.48 8.71 -5.39
CA CYS A 439 0.53 8.12 -6.73
C CYS A 439 0.06 6.67 -6.79
N ARG A 440 0.52 5.87 -5.84
CA ARG A 440 0.22 4.47 -5.70
C ARG A 440 0.02 4.11 -4.23
N GLN A 441 -1.02 3.33 -3.94
CA GLN A 441 -1.22 2.72 -2.64
C GLN A 441 -1.05 1.20 -2.72
N GLY A 442 -0.23 0.64 -1.83
CA GLY A 442 -0.10 -0.80 -1.64
C GLY A 442 -1.17 -1.34 -0.70
N ILE A 443 -1.79 -2.46 -1.06
CA ILE A 443 -2.80 -3.18 -0.27
C ILE A 443 -2.54 -4.70 -0.40
N THR A 444 -2.64 -5.45 0.69
CA THR A 444 -2.60 -6.93 0.65
C THR A 444 -3.92 -7.49 1.13
N MET A 445 -4.49 -8.45 0.40
CA MET A 445 -5.67 -9.20 0.84
C MET A 445 -5.40 -10.70 0.86
N GLY A 446 -6.01 -11.41 1.80
CA GLY A 446 -5.82 -12.85 1.99
C GLY A 446 -7.08 -13.58 2.48
N SER A 447 -7.19 -14.84 2.10
CA SER A 447 -8.23 -15.77 2.57
C SER A 447 -7.69 -17.20 2.67
N ASN A 448 -8.21 -17.97 3.62
CA ASN A 448 -7.81 -19.36 3.79
C ASN A 448 -8.52 -20.32 2.82
N SER A 449 -9.66 -19.92 2.25
CA SER A 449 -10.46 -20.77 1.35
C SER A 449 -10.73 -20.15 -0.02
N VAL A 450 -10.72 -18.82 -0.14
CA VAL A 450 -11.04 -18.14 -1.40
C VAL A 450 -9.81 -18.10 -2.29
N ASP A 451 -9.81 -18.92 -3.35
CA ASP A 451 -8.83 -18.82 -4.43
C ASP A 451 -9.19 -17.63 -5.33
N PHE A 452 -8.54 -16.50 -5.10
CA PHE A 452 -8.76 -15.25 -5.82
C PHE A 452 -8.48 -15.34 -7.32
N THR A 453 -7.83 -16.39 -7.84
CA THR A 453 -7.60 -16.54 -9.29
C THR A 453 -8.85 -17.04 -10.01
N THR A 454 -9.74 -17.76 -9.31
CA THR A 454 -10.93 -18.40 -9.89
C THR A 454 -12.24 -17.90 -9.31
N ALA A 455 -12.29 -17.48 -8.05
CA ALA A 455 -13.50 -17.06 -7.34
C ALA A 455 -14.34 -16.03 -8.11
N PRO A 456 -15.68 -16.18 -8.22
CA PRO A 456 -16.49 -15.16 -8.87
C PRO A 456 -16.47 -13.85 -8.07
N ARG A 457 -16.77 -12.73 -8.74
CA ARG A 457 -16.98 -11.44 -8.08
C ARG A 457 -18.46 -11.08 -8.09
N THR A 458 -18.94 -10.58 -6.95
CA THR A 458 -20.31 -10.14 -6.70
C THR A 458 -20.42 -8.64 -6.88
N GLU A 459 -21.45 -8.20 -7.61
CA GLU A 459 -21.84 -6.80 -7.69
C GLU A 459 -22.91 -6.53 -6.64
N HIS A 460 -22.60 -5.69 -5.67
CA HIS A 460 -23.46 -5.40 -4.52
C HIS A 460 -24.44 -4.24 -4.79
N ASN A 461 -24.36 -3.59 -5.96
CA ASN A 461 -25.20 -2.44 -6.37
C ASN A 461 -25.14 -1.26 -5.38
N ILE A 462 -23.95 -1.02 -4.82
CA ILE A 462 -23.67 0.09 -3.91
C ILE A 462 -23.21 1.34 -4.68
N SER A 463 -23.41 2.53 -4.09
CA SER A 463 -22.96 3.79 -4.69
C SER A 463 -21.49 4.04 -4.39
N THR A 464 -20.66 4.20 -5.42
CA THR A 464 -19.22 4.50 -5.33
C THR A 464 -18.88 5.66 -6.26
N LEU A 465 -17.88 6.45 -5.90
CA LEU A 465 -17.39 7.62 -6.66
C LEU A 465 -16.25 7.22 -7.61
N TYR A 466 -15.31 6.43 -7.10
CA TYR A 466 -14.11 5.99 -7.80
C TYR A 466 -14.23 4.55 -8.28
N TYR A 467 -14.56 3.62 -7.39
CA TYR A 467 -14.41 2.19 -7.61
C TYR A 467 -15.21 1.64 -8.81
N ALA A 468 -16.50 2.00 -8.95
CA ALA A 468 -17.30 1.58 -10.11
C ALA A 468 -16.85 2.27 -11.41
N SER A 469 -16.24 3.45 -11.34
CA SER A 469 -15.77 4.20 -12.50
C SER A 469 -14.42 3.69 -13.04
N SER A 470 -13.56 3.16 -12.16
CA SER A 470 -12.28 2.55 -12.50
C SER A 470 -12.40 1.07 -12.88
N ALA A 471 -13.37 0.33 -12.32
CA ALA A 471 -13.49 -1.13 -12.48
C ALA A 471 -14.46 -1.63 -13.58
N GLN A 472 -15.09 -0.76 -14.38
CA GLN A 472 -16.06 -1.21 -15.39
C GLN A 472 -15.42 -1.81 -16.66
N LYS A 473 -15.62 -3.14 -16.78
CA LYS A 473 -15.54 -4.07 -17.94
C LYS A 473 -14.22 -4.84 -18.12
N ASN A 474 -14.22 -6.08 -17.61
CA ASN A 474 -13.28 -7.18 -17.90
C ASN A 474 -11.87 -7.15 -17.26
N ASN A 475 -11.65 -6.32 -16.23
CA ASN A 475 -10.31 -6.14 -15.64
C ASN A 475 -10.17 -6.60 -14.19
N ARG A 476 -10.49 -7.88 -13.95
CA ARG A 476 -10.35 -8.52 -12.63
C ARG A 476 -8.96 -8.36 -12.01
N PHE A 477 -7.92 -8.36 -12.84
CA PHE A 477 -6.52 -8.45 -12.41
C PHE A 477 -5.72 -7.15 -12.53
N ASP A 478 -6.37 -6.02 -12.85
CA ASP A 478 -5.64 -4.77 -13.12
C ASP A 478 -4.78 -4.27 -11.98
N MET A 479 -5.29 -4.40 -10.77
CA MET A 479 -4.56 -3.97 -9.58
C MET A 479 -3.62 -5.05 -9.05
N TRP A 480 -3.64 -6.27 -9.60
CA TRP A 480 -2.83 -7.36 -9.07
C TRP A 480 -1.35 -7.13 -9.37
N TYR A 481 -0.56 -7.14 -8.31
CA TYR A 481 0.88 -7.14 -8.39
C TYR A 481 1.41 -8.55 -8.18
N ASN A 482 1.23 -9.12 -6.99
CA ASN A 482 1.62 -10.50 -6.68
C ASN A 482 0.42 -11.36 -6.28
N TYR A 483 0.54 -12.67 -6.50
CA TYR A 483 -0.33 -13.69 -5.93
C TYR A 483 0.51 -14.79 -5.30
N ARG A 484 0.08 -15.31 -4.15
CA ARG A 484 0.77 -16.40 -3.44
C ARG A 484 -0.25 -17.39 -2.89
N LYS A 485 0.08 -18.68 -3.01
CA LYS A 485 -0.62 -19.78 -2.37
C LYS A 485 0.32 -20.58 -1.49
N MET A 486 0.15 -20.44 -0.18
CA MET A 486 0.99 -21.11 0.80
C MET A 486 0.47 -22.48 1.19
N GLU A 487 1.39 -23.37 1.56
CA GLU A 487 1.01 -24.58 2.27
C GLU A 487 0.85 -24.34 3.76
N ALA A 488 -0.02 -25.14 4.36
CA ALA A 488 -0.27 -25.24 5.80
C ALA A 488 0.97 -25.12 6.70
N LEU A 489 2.02 -25.89 6.33
CA LEU A 489 3.25 -25.96 7.11
C LEU A 489 4.03 -24.65 7.04
N GLU A 490 4.03 -23.98 5.89
CA GLU A 490 4.79 -22.75 5.66
C GLU A 490 4.24 -21.61 6.54
N ILE A 491 2.91 -21.53 6.66
CA ILE A 491 2.22 -20.60 7.57
C ILE A 491 2.56 -20.89 9.04
N ALA A 492 2.76 -22.17 9.39
CA ALA A 492 3.02 -22.61 10.76
C ALA A 492 4.51 -22.61 11.17
N THR A 493 5.44 -22.62 10.21
CA THR A 493 6.90 -22.73 10.44
C THR A 493 7.63 -21.41 10.48
N GLU A 494 6.98 -20.29 10.14
CA GLU A 494 7.60 -18.98 10.32
C GLU A 494 7.71 -18.68 11.81
N THR A 495 8.94 -18.83 12.32
CA THR A 495 9.29 -18.43 13.68
C THR A 495 8.75 -17.03 13.93
N PRO A 496 7.98 -16.81 15.01
CA PRO A 496 7.64 -15.46 15.44
C PRO A 496 8.92 -14.61 15.47
N PRO A 497 8.87 -13.32 15.12
CA PRO A 497 10.04 -12.44 15.22
C PRO A 497 10.72 -12.67 16.58
N LYS A 498 12.05 -12.86 16.56
CA LYS A 498 12.87 -13.04 17.77
C LYS A 498 12.60 -11.88 18.72
N GLY A 499 11.73 -12.15 19.68
CA GLY A 499 11.03 -11.15 20.49
C GLY A 499 9.86 -11.79 21.25
N LEU A 500 9.18 -12.77 20.64
CA LEU A 500 8.10 -13.52 21.31
C LEU A 500 8.58 -14.59 22.31
N ASP A 501 9.83 -15.06 22.21
CA ASP A 501 10.40 -16.07 23.14
C ASP A 501 10.62 -15.55 24.58
N SER A 502 10.33 -14.27 24.84
CA SER A 502 10.29 -13.72 26.21
C SER A 502 8.88 -13.44 26.74
N VAL A 503 7.84 -13.72 25.96
CA VAL A 503 6.46 -13.74 26.46
C VAL A 503 6.07 -15.20 26.71
N THR A 504 6.70 -15.80 27.73
CA THR A 504 5.89 -16.70 28.57
C THR A 504 4.60 -15.95 28.89
N PRO A 505 3.40 -16.57 28.79
CA PRO A 505 2.20 -15.90 29.25
C PRO A 505 2.36 -15.68 30.75
N SER A 506 2.90 -14.52 31.11
CA SER A 506 2.59 -13.88 32.38
C SER A 506 1.06 -13.91 32.45
N PRO A 507 0.46 -14.36 33.57
CA PRO A 507 -0.99 -14.35 33.71
C PRO A 507 -1.48 -12.99 33.21
N SER A 508 -2.24 -13.00 32.11
CA SER A 508 -2.59 -11.76 31.40
C SER A 508 -3.23 -10.82 32.40
N LYS A 509 -2.65 -9.63 32.57
CA LYS A 509 -3.24 -8.59 33.42
C LYS A 509 -4.71 -8.47 33.06
N PRO A 510 -5.61 -8.46 34.04
CA PRO A 510 -7.03 -8.44 33.76
C PRO A 510 -7.33 -7.15 32.99
N ASN A 511 -7.92 -7.26 31.80
CA ASN A 511 -8.47 -6.13 31.09
C ASN A 511 -9.94 -5.96 31.49
N GLY A 512 -10.47 -4.76 31.39
CA GLY A 512 -11.86 -4.43 31.60
C GLY A 512 -12.37 -3.56 30.47
N ILE A 513 -13.66 -3.24 30.52
CA ILE A 513 -14.29 -2.40 29.52
C ILE A 513 -15.27 -1.44 30.19
N LEU A 514 -15.20 -0.18 29.77
CA LEU A 514 -16.22 0.80 30.06
C LEU A 514 -17.08 1.02 28.82
N MET A 515 -18.36 0.66 28.89
CA MET A 515 -19.34 1.13 27.93
C MET A 515 -19.87 2.50 28.36
N VAL A 516 -19.68 3.47 27.46
CA VAL A 516 -20.36 4.76 27.50
C VAL A 516 -21.67 4.58 26.77
N LEU A 517 -22.78 4.71 27.49
CA LEU A 517 -24.13 4.63 26.93
C LEU A 517 -24.88 5.95 27.18
N GLU A 518 -25.57 6.42 26.17
CA GLU A 518 -26.37 7.64 26.19
C GLU A 518 -27.76 7.33 25.64
N LEU A 519 -28.80 7.76 26.36
CA LEU A 519 -30.18 7.56 25.99
C LEU A 519 -30.86 8.92 25.89
N GLU A 520 -31.38 9.24 24.72
CA GLU A 520 -32.09 10.48 24.46
C GLU A 520 -33.61 10.24 24.38
N LYS A 521 -34.41 11.29 24.57
CA LYS A 521 -35.88 11.24 24.51
C LYS A 521 -36.51 10.26 25.51
N THR A 522 -35.88 10.07 26.68
CA THR A 522 -36.41 9.18 27.73
C THR A 522 -37.83 9.57 28.16
N ALA A 523 -38.68 8.58 28.43
CA ALA A 523 -40.06 8.77 28.89
C ALA A 523 -40.17 8.74 30.42
N SER A 524 -39.22 8.06 31.08
CA SER A 524 -39.18 7.89 32.54
C SER A 524 -37.90 8.51 33.11
N GLU A 525 -37.98 8.99 34.34
CA GLU A 525 -36.80 9.41 35.11
C GLU A 525 -36.05 8.19 35.67
N ILE A 526 -34.75 8.36 35.93
CA ILE A 526 -33.97 7.28 36.54
C ILE A 526 -34.37 7.10 38.02
N SER A 527 -34.58 5.85 38.44
CA SER A 527 -34.84 5.49 39.83
C SER A 527 -34.19 4.15 40.16
N ASP A 528 -33.98 3.87 41.45
CA ASP A 528 -33.28 2.65 41.86
C ASP A 528 -34.02 1.40 41.37
N SER A 529 -35.35 1.35 41.52
CA SER A 529 -36.14 0.21 41.08
C SER A 529 -36.11 0.01 39.56
N ILE A 530 -36.10 1.10 38.78
CA ILE A 530 -36.07 1.03 37.32
C ILE A 530 -34.72 0.49 36.86
N ILE A 531 -33.61 1.09 37.31
CA ILE A 531 -32.28 0.67 36.87
C ILE A 531 -31.95 -0.73 37.38
N SER A 532 -32.27 -1.05 38.65
CA SER A 532 -32.07 -2.40 39.18
C SER A 532 -32.83 -3.45 38.40
N SER A 533 -34.10 -3.20 38.07
CA SER A 533 -34.91 -4.12 37.25
C SER A 533 -34.30 -4.35 35.86
N ALA A 534 -33.81 -3.31 35.20
CA ALA A 534 -33.17 -3.45 33.89
C ALA A 534 -31.86 -4.23 33.96
N LEU A 535 -31.02 -3.98 34.97
CA LEU A 535 -29.76 -4.71 35.15
C LEU A 535 -30.01 -6.20 35.49
N GLU A 536 -31.01 -6.51 36.31
CA GLU A 536 -31.41 -7.89 36.60
C GLU A 536 -31.97 -8.60 35.35
N GLN A 537 -32.78 -7.91 34.54
CA GLN A 537 -33.28 -8.43 33.25
C GLN A 537 -32.15 -8.65 32.23
N ALA A 538 -31.13 -7.80 32.26
CA ALA A 538 -29.91 -7.97 31.48
C ALA A 538 -29.02 -9.12 31.99
N GLY A 539 -29.37 -9.73 33.14
CA GLY A 539 -28.69 -10.88 33.72
C GLY A 539 -27.58 -10.54 34.70
N PHE A 540 -27.50 -9.31 35.20
CA PHE A 540 -26.55 -8.93 36.25
C PHE A 540 -27.07 -9.25 37.65
N SER A 541 -26.15 -9.64 38.54
CA SER A 541 -26.44 -9.85 39.95
C SER A 541 -26.08 -8.60 40.75
N LEU A 542 -27.09 -7.89 41.28
CA LEU A 542 -26.87 -6.75 42.15
C LEU A 542 -26.36 -7.21 43.53
N LYS A 543 -25.26 -6.62 44.01
CA LYS A 543 -24.79 -6.91 45.37
C LYS A 543 -25.67 -6.18 46.40
N PRO A 544 -26.27 -6.90 47.38
CA PRO A 544 -27.05 -6.26 48.42
C PRO A 544 -26.15 -5.35 49.25
N SER A 545 -26.59 -4.10 49.39
CA SER A 545 -25.90 -3.06 50.13
C SER A 545 -25.75 -3.44 51.61
N GLN A 546 -24.62 -4.03 52.01
CA GLN A 546 -24.40 -4.35 53.43
C GLN A 546 -24.25 -3.10 54.33
N ASN A 547 -24.41 -1.87 53.82
CA ASN A 547 -24.62 -0.68 54.65
C ASN A 547 -25.14 0.59 53.93
N MET A 548 -25.78 0.52 52.75
CA MET A 548 -26.07 1.76 52.00
C MET A 548 -27.31 1.68 51.10
N SER A 549 -28.36 2.43 51.43
CA SER A 549 -29.31 2.90 50.42
C SER A 549 -28.54 3.51 49.24
N SER A 550 -29.11 3.42 48.05
CA SER A 550 -28.73 4.24 46.90
C SER A 550 -28.28 5.63 47.36
N SER A 551 -27.02 5.98 47.08
CA SER A 551 -26.57 7.36 47.26
C SER A 551 -27.24 8.16 46.18
N GLU A 552 -28.25 8.90 46.54
CA GLU A 552 -28.74 9.99 45.71
C GLU A 552 -27.95 11.24 46.07
N VAL A 553 -27.29 11.82 45.08
CA VAL A 553 -26.88 13.22 45.12
C VAL A 553 -27.74 13.91 44.08
N THR A 554 -28.77 14.61 44.55
CA THR A 554 -29.64 15.45 43.72
C THR A 554 -29.05 16.86 43.70
N ASP A 555 -28.76 17.36 42.50
CA ASP A 555 -28.09 18.64 42.31
C ASP A 555 -29.04 19.85 42.36
N ILE A 556 -28.47 21.06 42.41
CA ILE A 556 -29.16 22.35 42.28
C ILE A 556 -29.84 22.48 40.89
N ASN A 557 -29.34 21.78 39.87
CA ASN A 557 -29.83 21.77 38.49
C ASN A 557 -30.64 20.51 38.12
N SER A 558 -31.25 19.82 39.10
CA SER A 558 -32.12 18.65 38.87
C SER A 558 -31.43 17.36 38.38
N VAL A 559 -30.10 17.34 38.22
CA VAL A 559 -29.38 16.15 37.76
C VAL A 559 -29.30 15.12 38.87
N THR A 560 -29.71 13.89 38.57
CA THR A 560 -29.67 12.77 39.51
C THR A 560 -28.51 11.86 39.14
N THR A 561 -27.61 11.56 40.09
CA THR A 561 -26.56 10.55 39.91
C THR A 561 -26.78 9.39 40.88
N LYS A 562 -26.82 8.16 40.36
CA LYS A 562 -27.01 6.92 41.11
C LYS A 562 -25.92 5.91 40.72
N VAL A 563 -25.51 5.09 41.69
CA VAL A 563 -24.44 4.11 41.51
C VAL A 563 -24.93 2.74 41.93
N PHE A 564 -24.72 1.75 41.07
CA PHE A 564 -25.11 0.36 41.25
C PHE A 564 -23.87 -0.52 41.18
N PHE A 565 -23.74 -1.47 42.10
CA PHE A 565 -22.68 -2.46 42.08
C PHE A 565 -23.26 -3.81 41.70
N ILE A 566 -22.59 -4.44 40.74
CA ILE A 566 -22.91 -5.77 40.24
C ILE A 566 -21.69 -6.67 40.46
N ASP A 567 -21.87 -7.99 40.43
CA ASP A 567 -20.75 -8.92 40.61
C ASP A 567 -19.65 -8.70 39.54
N GLU A 568 -20.08 -8.34 38.34
CA GLU A 568 -19.23 -8.17 37.16
C GLU A 568 -18.60 -6.78 37.00
N GLY A 569 -18.99 -5.80 37.81
CA GLY A 569 -18.71 -4.39 37.53
C GLY A 569 -19.40 -3.36 38.41
N TYR A 570 -19.45 -2.12 37.93
CA TYR A 570 -20.31 -1.06 38.47
C TYR A 570 -21.03 -0.33 37.34
N VAL A 571 -22.18 0.27 37.68
CA VAL A 571 -22.95 1.13 36.78
C VAL A 571 -23.19 2.49 37.44
N ILE A 572 -22.80 3.58 36.77
CA ILE A 572 -23.19 4.94 37.17
C ILE A 572 -24.28 5.42 36.23
N ALA A 573 -25.46 5.70 36.76
CA ALA A 573 -26.60 6.26 36.03
C ALA A 573 -26.74 7.75 36.35
N ARG A 574 -26.79 8.58 35.32
CA ARG A 574 -26.99 10.04 35.41
C ARG A 574 -28.24 10.41 34.63
N GLY A 575 -29.13 11.21 35.22
CA GLY A 575 -30.39 11.60 34.59
C GLY A 575 -30.56 13.11 34.59
N TRP A 576 -30.95 13.66 33.44
CA TRP A 576 -31.36 15.05 33.25
C TRP A 576 -32.85 15.08 32.89
N PRO A 577 -33.77 15.13 33.88
CA PRO A 577 -35.21 15.05 33.64
C PRO A 577 -35.72 16.12 32.66
N ASP A 578 -35.28 17.37 32.85
CA ASP A 578 -35.66 18.53 32.01
C ASP A 578 -35.20 18.39 30.54
N LYS A 579 -34.21 17.53 30.30
CA LYS A 579 -33.63 17.27 28.98
C LYS A 579 -34.08 15.94 28.38
N ARG A 580 -34.83 15.12 29.14
CA ARG A 580 -35.22 13.75 28.75
C ARG A 580 -34.01 12.94 28.28
N TYR A 581 -32.94 12.98 29.07
CA TYR A 581 -31.65 12.38 28.76
C TYR A 581 -31.13 11.59 29.95
N ALA A 582 -30.56 10.42 29.68
CA ALA A 582 -29.89 9.60 30.65
C ALA A 582 -28.55 9.10 30.12
N ALA A 583 -27.54 9.09 30.97
CA ALA A 583 -26.18 8.69 30.64
C ALA A 583 -25.70 7.60 31.61
N PHE A 584 -25.10 6.54 31.07
CA PHE A 584 -24.61 5.39 31.83
C PHE A 584 -23.12 5.19 31.61
N ASP A 585 -22.41 4.93 32.71
CA ASP A 585 -21.07 4.35 32.70
C ASP A 585 -21.23 2.90 33.13
N ILE A 586 -21.18 1.95 32.20
CA ILE A 586 -21.28 0.52 32.50
C ILE A 586 -19.86 -0.05 32.46
N MET A 587 -19.22 -0.09 33.63
CA MET A 587 -17.85 -0.56 33.78
C MET A 587 -17.85 -2.02 34.19
N LEU A 588 -17.25 -2.88 33.38
CA LEU A 588 -17.17 -4.31 33.61
C LEU A 588 -15.71 -4.77 33.69
N TRP A 589 -15.41 -5.61 34.67
CA TRP A 589 -14.16 -6.39 34.76
C TRP A 589 -14.39 -7.87 34.42
N SER A 590 -15.63 -8.23 34.08
CA SER A 590 -16.03 -9.51 33.54
C SER A 590 -17.42 -9.44 32.94
N GLY A 591 -17.88 -10.48 32.25
CA GLY A 591 -19.28 -10.57 31.81
C GLY A 591 -19.65 -9.61 30.69
N TYR A 592 -18.69 -9.32 29.83
CA TYR A 592 -18.77 -8.38 28.72
C TYR A 592 -19.91 -8.70 27.75
N GLU A 593 -20.24 -9.98 27.60
CA GLU A 593 -21.35 -10.46 26.76
C GLU A 593 -22.72 -9.88 27.16
N LYS A 594 -22.86 -9.41 28.42
CA LYS A 594 -24.12 -8.86 28.94
C LYS A 594 -24.36 -7.40 28.56
N MET A 595 -23.36 -6.69 28.01
CA MET A 595 -23.47 -5.26 27.72
C MET A 595 -24.61 -4.90 26.76
N TYR A 596 -24.81 -5.68 25.68
CA TYR A 596 -25.91 -5.45 24.73
C TYR A 596 -27.28 -5.64 25.38
N SER A 597 -27.39 -6.65 26.24
CA SER A 597 -28.62 -6.85 27.02
C SER A 597 -28.84 -5.66 27.95
N ALA A 598 -27.78 -5.15 28.59
CA ALA A 598 -27.84 -3.96 29.44
C ALA A 598 -28.37 -2.73 28.69
N GLU A 599 -27.78 -2.43 27.53
CA GLU A 599 -28.18 -1.31 26.68
C GLU A 599 -29.65 -1.42 26.27
N ARG A 600 -30.06 -2.59 25.77
CA ARG A 600 -31.45 -2.86 25.35
C ARG A 600 -32.44 -2.69 26.51
N GLU A 601 -32.19 -3.34 27.65
CA GLU A 601 -33.12 -3.29 28.79
C GLU A 601 -33.19 -1.88 29.41
N LEU A 602 -32.07 -1.16 29.48
CA LEU A 602 -32.03 0.23 29.96
C LEU A 602 -32.78 1.17 29.01
N ALA A 603 -32.58 1.05 27.70
CA ALA A 603 -33.32 1.81 26.69
C ALA A 603 -34.83 1.53 26.77
N ALA A 604 -35.20 0.25 26.83
CA ALA A 604 -36.59 -0.19 26.88
C ALA A 604 -37.31 0.33 28.14
N ILE A 605 -36.71 0.17 29.32
CA ILE A 605 -37.38 0.54 30.58
C ILE A 605 -37.51 2.06 30.75
N LEU A 606 -36.56 2.83 30.20
CA LEU A 606 -36.61 4.29 30.20
C LEU A 606 -37.45 4.85 29.05
N GLY A 607 -37.97 3.99 28.17
CA GLY A 607 -38.77 4.40 27.01
C GLY A 607 -37.98 5.28 26.04
N SER A 608 -36.67 5.03 25.90
CA SER A 608 -35.82 5.71 24.93
C SER A 608 -36.00 5.07 23.56
N SER A 609 -36.18 5.89 22.53
CA SER A 609 -36.18 5.46 21.13
C SER A 609 -34.82 5.69 20.44
N THR A 610 -33.85 6.23 21.17
CA THR A 610 -32.57 6.71 20.64
C THR A 610 -31.48 6.43 21.66
N SER A 611 -30.58 5.52 21.32
CA SER A 611 -29.38 5.20 22.09
C SER A 611 -28.15 5.57 21.28
N SER A 612 -27.08 5.95 21.95
CA SER A 612 -25.74 5.94 21.37
C SER A 612 -24.76 5.32 22.36
N SER A 613 -23.87 4.47 21.86
CA SER A 613 -22.89 3.80 22.70
C SER A 613 -21.56 3.56 22.02
N TYR A 614 -20.51 3.53 22.83
CA TYR A 614 -19.19 3.07 22.44
C TYR A 614 -18.47 2.51 23.67
N ARG A 615 -17.43 1.72 23.41
CA ARG A 615 -16.69 0.99 24.43
C ARG A 615 -15.28 1.55 24.54
N ILE A 616 -14.72 1.50 25.74
CA ILE A 616 -13.36 1.94 26.02
C ILE A 616 -12.67 0.83 26.80
N VAL A 617 -11.51 0.38 26.32
CA VAL A 617 -10.72 -0.66 26.98
C VAL A 617 -10.02 -0.06 28.18
N THR A 618 -10.25 -0.65 29.35
CA THR A 618 -9.71 -0.22 30.62
C THR A 618 -8.94 -1.33 31.32
N SER A 619 -8.36 -1.04 32.49
CA SER A 619 -7.89 -2.10 33.39
C SER A 619 -9.08 -2.93 33.88
N GLY A 620 -8.85 -4.20 34.20
CA GLY A 620 -9.81 -5.11 34.81
C GLY A 620 -9.55 -5.28 36.31
N MET A 621 -9.97 -6.41 36.87
CA MET A 621 -9.81 -6.74 38.29
C MET A 621 -9.19 -8.13 38.47
N THR A 622 -8.10 -8.23 39.25
CA THR A 622 -7.42 -9.52 39.47
C THR A 622 -8.23 -10.42 40.38
N ASN A 623 -8.12 -11.74 40.17
CA ASN A 623 -8.79 -12.79 40.95
C ASN A 623 -10.33 -12.67 41.03
N VAL A 624 -10.97 -11.89 40.15
CA VAL A 624 -12.41 -11.98 39.94
C VAL A 624 -12.70 -13.15 39.01
N LYS A 625 -13.60 -14.04 39.42
CA LYS A 625 -14.02 -15.17 38.58
C LYS A 625 -14.75 -14.65 37.35
N LYS A 626 -14.10 -14.68 36.18
CA LYS A 626 -14.77 -15.10 34.94
C LYS A 626 -13.80 -15.63 33.90
N ALA A 627 -14.38 -16.52 33.11
CA ALA A 627 -13.84 -17.31 32.02
C ALA A 627 -12.85 -16.56 31.13
N TYR A 628 -11.56 -16.66 31.44
CA TYR A 628 -10.66 -16.95 30.34
C TYR A 628 -11.03 -18.37 29.89
N THR A 629 -11.89 -18.50 28.87
CA THR A 629 -11.48 -19.43 27.83
C THR A 629 -10.14 -18.87 27.39
N SER A 630 -9.07 -19.58 27.75
CA SER A 630 -7.87 -19.42 26.97
C SER A 630 -8.34 -19.71 25.55
N ILE A 631 -8.53 -18.67 24.76
CA ILE A 631 -8.25 -18.78 23.34
C ILE A 631 -6.76 -19.09 23.36
N LYS A 632 -6.45 -20.37 23.60
CA LYS A 632 -5.23 -20.92 23.07
C LYS A 632 -5.39 -20.60 21.60
N PRO A 633 -4.43 -19.90 20.99
CA PRO A 633 -4.16 -20.23 19.62
C PRO A 633 -3.83 -21.72 19.72
N ASP A 634 -4.83 -22.59 19.58
CA ASP A 634 -4.60 -23.97 19.22
C ASP A 634 -4.02 -23.81 17.83
N THR A 635 -2.70 -23.57 17.82
CA THR A 635 -1.77 -23.45 16.70
C THR A 635 -2.49 -23.89 15.47
N CYS A 636 -3.09 -22.92 14.76
CA CYS A 636 -4.04 -23.09 13.67
C CYS A 636 -4.06 -24.55 13.17
N SER A 637 -4.76 -25.43 13.89
CA SER A 637 -4.62 -26.89 13.67
C SER A 637 -5.58 -27.35 12.58
N ILE A 638 -5.91 -26.43 11.67
CA ILE A 638 -6.77 -26.65 10.53
C ILE A 638 -5.91 -27.04 9.33
N TYR A 639 -4.95 -27.93 9.51
CA TYR A 639 -4.27 -28.52 8.36
C TYR A 639 -3.99 -30.00 8.61
N SER A 640 -4.99 -30.82 8.32
CA SER A 640 -4.72 -32.18 7.85
C SER A 640 -4.06 -32.05 6.48
N THR A 641 -2.73 -32.15 6.45
CA THR A 641 -1.94 -32.32 5.23
C THR A 641 -2.15 -33.73 4.68
N ASN A 642 -3.32 -33.98 4.10
CA ASN A 642 -3.44 -35.02 3.08
C ASN A 642 -3.03 -34.41 1.74
N THR A 643 -1.78 -33.96 1.62
CA THR A 643 -1.17 -33.81 0.30
C THR A 643 -0.98 -35.23 -0.24
N PRO A 644 -1.64 -35.61 -1.35
CA PRO A 644 -1.41 -36.91 -1.94
C PRO A 644 0.08 -37.01 -2.28
N ASP A 645 0.73 -38.11 -1.92
CA ASP A 645 2.10 -38.40 -2.35
C ASP A 645 2.08 -38.62 -3.86
N ARG A 646 2.34 -37.54 -4.61
CA ARG A 646 2.39 -37.51 -6.07
C ARG A 646 3.81 -37.81 -6.55
N SER A 647 4.29 -39.01 -6.26
CA SER A 647 5.64 -39.46 -6.67
C SER A 647 5.72 -39.92 -8.14
N GLY A 648 4.59 -39.95 -8.85
CA GLY A 648 4.53 -40.33 -10.25
C GLY A 648 5.09 -39.26 -11.20
N LEU A 649 5.52 -39.72 -12.37
CA LEU A 649 5.97 -38.89 -13.48
C LEU A 649 4.79 -38.32 -14.27
N ALA A 650 4.79 -37.02 -14.55
CA ALA A 650 3.88 -36.45 -15.53
C ALA A 650 4.28 -36.86 -16.96
N SER A 651 3.32 -36.87 -17.88
CA SER A 651 3.60 -37.29 -19.25
C SER A 651 4.28 -36.18 -20.06
N LYS A 652 5.19 -36.56 -20.97
CA LYS A 652 5.78 -35.62 -21.94
C LYS A 652 4.73 -34.98 -22.85
N GLU A 653 3.63 -35.69 -23.09
CA GLU A 653 2.48 -35.16 -23.83
C GLU A 653 1.80 -34.02 -23.06
N ASP A 654 1.64 -34.13 -21.74
CA ASP A 654 1.07 -33.04 -20.93
C ASP A 654 1.94 -31.78 -20.98
N SER A 655 3.27 -31.94 -20.90
CA SER A 655 4.24 -30.85 -21.10
C SER A 655 4.07 -30.20 -22.48
N ARG A 656 4.00 -31.01 -23.54
CA ARG A 656 3.77 -30.56 -24.91
C ARG A 656 2.48 -29.74 -25.04
N LEU A 657 1.38 -30.21 -24.44
CA LEU A 657 0.07 -29.54 -24.48
C LEU A 657 0.07 -28.21 -23.71
N ALA A 658 0.75 -28.15 -22.56
CA ALA A 658 0.89 -26.95 -21.73
C ALA A 658 1.73 -25.87 -22.43
N VAL A 659 2.86 -26.25 -23.03
CA VAL A 659 3.69 -25.34 -23.83
C VAL A 659 2.92 -24.82 -25.04
N GLU A 660 2.18 -25.69 -25.73
CA GLU A 660 1.34 -25.26 -26.86
C GLU A 660 0.28 -24.23 -26.45
N ALA A 661 -0.37 -24.42 -25.29
CA ALA A 661 -1.36 -23.48 -24.77
C ALA A 661 -0.72 -22.13 -24.41
N SER A 662 0.47 -22.17 -23.84
CA SER A 662 1.25 -20.99 -23.43
C SER A 662 1.65 -20.14 -24.62
N ILE A 663 2.32 -20.72 -25.63
CA ILE A 663 2.74 -20.01 -26.85
C ILE A 663 1.55 -19.39 -27.57
N LYS A 664 0.46 -20.16 -27.77
CA LYS A 664 -0.73 -19.68 -28.49
C LYS A 664 -1.43 -18.52 -27.81
N THR A 665 -1.25 -18.34 -26.50
CA THR A 665 -1.89 -17.28 -25.73
C THR A 665 -0.94 -16.09 -25.58
N LEU A 666 0.25 -16.33 -25.03
CA LEU A 666 1.20 -15.27 -24.67
C LEU A 666 1.90 -14.65 -25.89
N LEU A 667 1.97 -15.36 -27.01
CA LEU A 667 2.57 -14.88 -28.26
C LEU A 667 1.54 -14.73 -29.39
N ALA A 668 0.24 -14.65 -29.06
CA ALA A 668 -0.85 -14.61 -30.04
C ALA A 668 -0.73 -13.43 -31.04
N ASN A 669 -0.12 -12.33 -30.61
CA ASN A 669 0.05 -11.11 -31.42
C ASN A 669 1.34 -11.10 -32.24
N VAL A 670 2.14 -12.16 -32.20
CA VAL A 670 3.40 -12.28 -32.95
C VAL A 670 3.17 -13.27 -34.10
N ALA A 671 3.19 -12.76 -35.34
CA ALA A 671 2.84 -13.56 -36.52
C ALA A 671 3.81 -14.71 -36.82
N SER A 672 5.09 -14.60 -36.41
CA SER A 672 6.12 -15.63 -36.57
C SER A 672 7.17 -15.46 -35.48
N PRO A 673 6.89 -15.92 -34.25
CA PRO A 673 7.77 -15.65 -33.11
C PRO A 673 9.12 -16.34 -33.28
N GLU A 674 10.19 -15.62 -32.97
CA GLU A 674 11.55 -16.13 -32.89
C GLU A 674 11.75 -16.90 -31.58
N VAL A 675 11.86 -18.22 -31.67
CA VAL A 675 11.86 -19.10 -30.50
C VAL A 675 13.19 -19.86 -30.39
N LEU A 676 13.77 -19.80 -29.19
CA LEU A 676 14.90 -20.65 -28.80
C LEU A 676 14.39 -21.79 -27.90
N VAL A 677 14.70 -23.03 -28.25
CA VAL A 677 14.35 -24.21 -27.46
C VAL A 677 15.60 -24.81 -26.85
N LEU A 678 15.64 -24.90 -25.53
CA LEU A 678 16.60 -25.71 -24.78
C LEU A 678 16.04 -27.13 -24.67
N CYS A 679 16.78 -28.08 -25.24
CA CYS A 679 16.44 -29.49 -25.22
C CYS A 679 17.41 -30.26 -24.33
N GLY A 680 17.02 -31.48 -23.92
CA GLY A 680 17.92 -32.45 -23.29
C GLY A 680 19.05 -32.91 -24.23
N ASP A 681 19.64 -34.07 -23.92
CA ASP A 681 20.72 -34.65 -24.73
C ASP A 681 20.25 -34.86 -26.19
N GLN A 682 21.14 -34.65 -27.16
CA GLN A 682 20.86 -34.80 -28.61
C GLN A 682 20.36 -36.20 -29.00
N HIS A 683 20.60 -37.21 -28.17
CA HIS A 683 20.13 -38.59 -28.35
C HIS A 683 18.77 -38.84 -27.69
N GLN A 684 18.22 -37.87 -26.96
CA GLN A 684 16.89 -37.90 -26.37
C GLN A 684 15.89 -37.06 -27.19
N PRO A 685 14.62 -37.49 -27.30
CA PRO A 685 13.60 -36.73 -28.00
C PRO A 685 13.22 -35.47 -27.22
N CYS A 686 13.37 -34.30 -27.85
CA CYS A 686 12.88 -33.02 -27.34
C CYS A 686 11.37 -32.94 -27.53
N SER A 687 10.63 -33.02 -26.43
CA SER A 687 9.18 -33.25 -26.41
C SER A 687 8.35 -32.09 -26.92
N VAL A 688 8.84 -30.87 -26.75
CA VAL A 688 8.14 -29.62 -27.13
C VAL A 688 8.41 -29.20 -28.57
N LEU A 689 9.44 -29.77 -29.21
CA LEU A 689 10.01 -29.26 -30.46
C LEU A 689 9.01 -29.26 -31.62
N ASP A 690 8.19 -30.30 -31.76
CA ASP A 690 7.24 -30.41 -32.87
C ASP A 690 6.14 -29.34 -32.82
N VAL A 691 5.67 -29.02 -31.61
CA VAL A 691 4.68 -27.96 -31.37
C VAL A 691 5.26 -26.60 -31.66
N VAL A 692 6.46 -26.34 -31.14
CA VAL A 692 7.13 -25.06 -31.36
C VAL A 692 7.34 -24.84 -32.86
N GLN A 693 7.88 -25.85 -33.56
CA GLN A 693 8.12 -25.80 -35.00
C GLN A 693 6.83 -25.56 -35.81
N LYS A 694 5.68 -26.10 -35.38
CA LYS A 694 4.38 -25.86 -36.02
C LYS A 694 3.89 -24.41 -35.85
N ILE A 695 4.25 -23.75 -34.75
CA ILE A 695 3.77 -22.40 -34.43
C ILE A 695 4.74 -21.32 -34.92
N SER A 696 6.03 -21.42 -34.63
CA SER A 696 7.04 -20.43 -35.05
C SER A 696 7.47 -20.60 -36.52
N GLY A 697 7.35 -21.81 -37.06
CA GLY A 697 7.94 -22.16 -38.36
C GLY A 697 9.44 -22.43 -38.27
N THR A 698 9.97 -23.25 -39.19
CA THR A 698 11.36 -23.75 -39.14
C THR A 698 12.43 -22.68 -39.23
N LYS A 699 12.14 -21.54 -39.87
CA LYS A 699 13.10 -20.44 -40.02
C LYS A 699 13.26 -19.63 -38.74
N ALA A 700 12.20 -19.49 -37.94
CA ALA A 700 12.18 -18.71 -36.69
C ALA A 700 12.40 -19.60 -35.44
N LEU A 701 13.19 -20.67 -35.58
CA LEU A 701 13.42 -21.66 -34.53
C LEU A 701 14.91 -21.95 -34.39
N THR A 702 15.44 -21.77 -33.19
CA THR A 702 16.80 -22.16 -32.81
C THR A 702 16.73 -23.24 -31.75
N VAL A 703 17.40 -24.37 -31.97
CA VAL A 703 17.41 -25.51 -31.03
C VAL A 703 18.80 -25.66 -30.44
N ILE A 704 18.90 -25.63 -29.11
CA ILE A 704 20.14 -25.85 -28.38
C ILE A 704 19.98 -27.12 -27.55
N TYR A 705 20.77 -28.13 -27.88
CA TYR A 705 20.81 -29.38 -27.12
C TYR A 705 21.77 -29.25 -25.93
N ALA A 706 21.37 -29.89 -24.83
CA ALA A 706 22.17 -29.99 -23.62
C ALA A 706 23.55 -30.58 -23.91
N CYS A 707 24.50 -30.28 -23.02
CA CYS A 707 25.85 -30.77 -23.18
C CYS A 707 25.96 -32.21 -22.73
N PRO A 708 26.63 -33.07 -23.51
CA PRO A 708 26.91 -34.42 -23.07
C PRO A 708 27.66 -34.37 -21.74
N VAL A 709 27.38 -35.32 -20.86
CA VAL A 709 27.98 -35.41 -19.52
C VAL A 709 29.53 -35.43 -19.57
N SER A 710 30.12 -35.85 -20.69
CA SER A 710 31.57 -35.88 -20.92
C SER A 710 32.19 -34.54 -21.37
N GLU A 711 31.40 -33.52 -21.67
CA GLU A 711 31.85 -32.23 -22.19
C GLU A 711 32.11 -31.24 -21.05
N SER A 712 33.21 -30.46 -21.14
CA SER A 712 33.51 -29.42 -20.15
C SER A 712 32.52 -28.25 -20.25
N ASN A 713 32.20 -27.61 -19.12
CA ASN A 713 31.34 -26.41 -19.09
C ASN A 713 31.80 -25.33 -20.07
N PHE A 714 33.11 -25.15 -20.25
CA PHE A 714 33.67 -24.16 -21.17
C PHE A 714 33.37 -24.48 -22.64
N THR A 715 33.52 -25.74 -23.05
CA THR A 715 33.22 -26.18 -24.43
C THR A 715 31.72 -26.04 -24.71
N CYS A 716 30.91 -26.46 -23.73
CA CYS A 716 29.47 -26.33 -23.74
C CYS A 716 29.02 -24.86 -23.88
N GLU A 717 29.56 -23.98 -23.03
CA GLU A 717 29.31 -22.53 -23.09
C GLU A 717 29.69 -21.96 -24.45
N SER A 718 30.85 -22.33 -25.00
CA SER A 718 31.29 -21.87 -26.32
C SER A 718 30.29 -22.23 -27.43
N ARG A 719 29.71 -23.43 -27.37
CA ARG A 719 28.69 -23.90 -28.33
C ARG A 719 27.36 -23.14 -28.19
N ILE A 720 26.86 -23.01 -26.97
CA ILE A 720 25.60 -22.28 -26.68
C ILE A 720 25.77 -20.81 -27.08
N ARG A 721 26.89 -20.19 -26.71
CA ARG A 721 27.26 -18.83 -27.08
C ARG A 721 27.43 -18.65 -28.59
N GLY A 722 27.97 -19.65 -29.30
CA GLY A 722 28.04 -19.63 -30.76
C GLY A 722 26.66 -19.57 -31.41
N SER A 723 25.69 -20.32 -30.86
CA SER A 723 24.31 -20.34 -31.36
C SER A 723 23.59 -19.02 -31.09
N THR A 724 23.73 -18.45 -29.88
CA THR A 724 23.13 -17.14 -29.55
C THR A 724 23.80 -16.00 -30.32
N ARG A 725 25.12 -16.08 -30.55
CA ARG A 725 25.84 -15.10 -31.37
C ARG A 725 25.40 -15.13 -32.84
N ALA A 726 25.12 -16.30 -33.41
CA ALA A 726 24.61 -16.40 -34.76
C ALA A 726 23.23 -15.72 -34.93
N LEU A 727 22.37 -15.76 -33.90
CA LEU A 727 21.11 -15.02 -33.87
C LEU A 727 21.34 -13.50 -33.88
N ILE A 728 22.25 -13.04 -33.01
CA ILE A 728 22.64 -11.63 -32.90
C ILE A 728 23.22 -11.13 -34.23
N GLU A 729 24.15 -11.87 -34.84
CA GLU A 729 24.77 -11.53 -36.13
C GLU A 729 23.75 -11.50 -37.29
N ALA A 730 22.68 -12.28 -37.18
CA ALA A 730 21.55 -12.26 -38.11
C ALA A 730 20.53 -11.14 -37.82
N GLY A 731 20.73 -10.33 -36.76
CA GLY A 731 19.79 -9.29 -36.34
C GLY A 731 18.46 -9.83 -35.80
N ARG A 732 18.42 -11.09 -35.34
CA ARG A 732 17.21 -11.77 -34.87
C ARG A 732 17.17 -11.74 -33.35
N ARG A 733 16.13 -11.11 -32.79
CA ARG A 733 15.83 -11.08 -31.36
C ARG A 733 14.81 -12.19 -31.03
N LEU A 734 14.93 -12.79 -29.86
CA LEU A 734 14.07 -13.85 -29.38
C LEU A 734 12.79 -13.28 -28.76
N ASP A 735 11.65 -13.71 -29.27
CA ASP A 735 10.34 -13.50 -28.64
C ASP A 735 10.12 -14.50 -27.50
N SER A 736 10.75 -15.68 -27.58
CA SER A 736 10.60 -16.69 -26.54
C SER A 736 11.78 -17.64 -26.34
N ILE A 737 11.96 -18.07 -25.08
CA ILE A 737 12.83 -19.17 -24.68
C ILE A 737 11.96 -20.28 -24.09
N ILE A 738 12.08 -21.50 -24.62
CA ILE A 738 11.34 -22.67 -24.17
C ILE A 738 12.30 -23.70 -23.61
N ILE A 739 12.00 -24.21 -22.42
CA ILE A 739 12.84 -25.16 -21.70
C ILE A 739 12.09 -26.49 -21.63
N ASP A 740 12.61 -27.48 -22.35
CA ASP A 740 12.08 -28.84 -22.34
C ASP A 740 12.29 -29.49 -20.97
N PRO A 741 11.36 -30.34 -20.49
CA PRO A 741 11.46 -30.97 -19.17
C PRO A 741 12.69 -31.87 -18.98
N GLU A 742 13.38 -32.27 -20.05
CA GLU A 742 14.63 -33.04 -19.99
C GLU A 742 15.89 -32.17 -20.01
N THR A 743 15.75 -30.83 -20.02
CA THR A 743 16.91 -29.93 -19.96
C THR A 743 17.59 -30.04 -18.58
N PRO A 744 18.91 -30.28 -18.52
CA PRO A 744 19.62 -30.36 -17.25
C PRO A 744 19.95 -28.96 -16.68
N ARG A 745 20.11 -28.87 -15.35
CA ARG A 745 20.51 -27.66 -14.61
C ARG A 745 21.70 -26.94 -15.24
N GLN A 746 22.71 -27.68 -15.69
CA GLN A 746 23.91 -27.13 -16.35
C GLN A 746 23.58 -26.21 -17.55
N SER A 747 22.58 -26.57 -18.36
CA SER A 747 22.16 -25.75 -19.50
C SER A 747 21.51 -24.44 -19.04
N GLY A 748 20.72 -24.49 -17.96
CA GLY A 748 20.18 -23.32 -17.29
C GLY A 748 21.28 -22.40 -16.73
N GLN A 749 22.29 -22.97 -16.07
CA GLN A 749 23.43 -22.21 -15.51
C GLN A 749 24.20 -21.45 -16.60
N ILE A 750 24.46 -22.10 -17.73
CA ILE A 750 25.14 -21.48 -18.86
C ILE A 750 24.26 -20.41 -19.50
N MET A 751 22.97 -20.67 -19.67
CA MET A 751 22.05 -19.66 -20.21
C MET A 751 21.94 -18.46 -19.27
N ASN A 752 21.85 -18.68 -17.96
CA ASN A 752 21.88 -17.62 -16.94
C ASN A 752 23.13 -16.75 -17.05
N LYS A 753 24.31 -17.37 -17.23
CA LYS A 753 25.57 -16.65 -17.44
C LYS A 753 25.59 -15.83 -18.74
N ILE A 754 25.01 -16.35 -19.82
CA ILE A 754 24.90 -15.65 -21.11
C ILE A 754 23.95 -14.45 -20.99
N LEU A 755 22.77 -14.64 -20.40
CA LEU A 755 21.75 -13.61 -20.19
C LEU A 755 22.13 -12.60 -19.10
N GLY A 756 23.01 -12.98 -18.18
CA GLY A 756 23.58 -12.08 -17.17
C GLY A 756 24.44 -10.97 -17.77
N ARG A 757 24.93 -11.14 -19.01
CA ARG A 757 25.65 -10.08 -19.73
C ARG A 757 24.65 -9.13 -20.40
N ALA A 758 24.53 -7.92 -19.86
CA ALA A 758 23.59 -6.90 -20.34
C ALA A 758 23.71 -6.65 -21.86
N GLU A 759 24.94 -6.62 -22.40
CA GLU A 759 25.18 -6.49 -23.85
C GLU A 759 24.50 -7.58 -24.67
N LEU A 760 24.79 -8.84 -24.35
CA LEU A 760 24.25 -9.97 -25.08
C LEU A 760 22.75 -10.07 -24.89
N ARG A 761 22.26 -9.83 -23.66
CA ARG A 761 20.84 -9.85 -23.33
C ARG A 761 20.05 -8.85 -24.17
N GLY A 762 20.49 -7.59 -24.22
CA GLY A 762 19.81 -6.52 -24.97
C GLY A 762 19.76 -6.79 -26.49
N GLN A 763 20.78 -7.45 -27.04
CA GLN A 763 20.83 -7.84 -28.45
C GLN A 763 20.06 -9.13 -28.74
N LEU A 764 19.91 -10.01 -27.76
CA LEU A 764 19.33 -11.34 -27.93
C LEU A 764 17.83 -11.38 -27.66
N LEU A 765 17.32 -10.71 -26.63
CA LEU A 765 15.90 -10.78 -26.22
C LEU A 765 15.10 -9.64 -26.83
N ALA A 766 13.85 -9.88 -27.23
CA ALA A 766 12.89 -8.84 -27.58
C ALA A 766 12.45 -8.04 -26.34
N ASP A 767 11.89 -6.85 -26.52
CA ASP A 767 11.43 -6.00 -25.41
C ASP A 767 10.28 -6.65 -24.63
N LYS A 768 9.34 -7.28 -25.37
CA LYS A 768 8.30 -8.15 -24.84
C LYS A 768 8.69 -9.58 -25.17
N PHE A 769 9.16 -10.33 -24.17
CA PHE A 769 9.55 -11.72 -24.36
C PHE A 769 8.92 -12.62 -23.30
N VAL A 770 8.83 -13.90 -23.65
CA VAL A 770 8.22 -14.92 -22.79
C VAL A 770 9.18 -16.08 -22.63
N ALA A 771 9.46 -16.51 -21.40
CA ALA A 771 10.14 -17.78 -21.17
C ALA A 771 9.14 -18.81 -20.60
N ILE A 772 9.20 -20.05 -21.08
CA ILE A 772 8.30 -21.13 -20.66
C ILE A 772 9.14 -22.35 -20.35
N GLY A 773 9.03 -22.87 -19.13
CA GLY A 773 9.65 -24.12 -18.73
C GLY A 773 8.63 -25.08 -18.16
N THR A 774 8.78 -26.37 -18.43
CA THR A 774 7.98 -27.40 -17.75
C THR A 774 8.88 -28.39 -17.04
N SER A 775 8.38 -29.01 -15.98
CA SER A 775 9.05 -30.07 -15.26
C SER A 775 8.09 -31.23 -15.03
N ILE A 776 8.51 -32.44 -15.41
CA ILE A 776 7.76 -33.68 -15.19
C ILE A 776 8.21 -34.41 -13.91
N HIS A 777 9.19 -33.84 -13.20
CA HIS A 777 9.83 -34.38 -12.01
C HIS A 777 9.86 -33.33 -10.89
N LEU A 778 9.09 -33.54 -9.83
CA LEU A 778 9.05 -32.64 -8.65
C LEU A 778 10.43 -32.38 -8.03
N SER A 779 11.37 -33.34 -8.08
CA SER A 779 12.74 -33.18 -7.56
C SER A 779 13.66 -32.31 -8.43
N THR A 780 13.26 -32.01 -9.67
CA THR A 780 14.06 -31.19 -10.61
C THR A 780 13.46 -29.81 -10.84
N SER A 781 12.29 -29.50 -10.26
CA SER A 781 11.59 -28.24 -10.51
C SER A 781 12.28 -27.03 -9.89
N SER A 782 13.11 -27.22 -8.86
CA SER A 782 13.70 -26.12 -8.08
C SER A 782 14.64 -25.24 -8.89
N TRP A 783 15.61 -25.81 -9.62
CA TRP A 783 16.55 -25.00 -10.42
C TRP A 783 15.83 -24.27 -11.56
N LEU A 784 14.82 -24.91 -12.17
CA LEU A 784 14.04 -24.30 -13.25
C LEU A 784 13.27 -23.09 -12.73
N ARG A 785 12.55 -23.26 -11.61
CA ARG A 785 11.86 -22.20 -10.89
C ARG A 785 12.81 -21.03 -10.60
N LEU A 786 13.99 -21.33 -10.07
CA LEU A 786 14.98 -20.32 -9.70
C LEU A 786 15.60 -19.63 -10.92
N PHE A 787 15.88 -20.36 -12.00
CA PHE A 787 16.31 -19.77 -13.27
C PHE A 787 15.25 -18.82 -13.85
N MET A 788 13.98 -19.23 -13.79
CA MET A 788 12.86 -18.41 -14.24
C MET A 788 12.69 -17.14 -13.38
N GLU A 789 12.94 -17.24 -12.08
CA GLU A 789 12.96 -16.09 -11.16
C GLU A 789 14.07 -15.09 -11.49
N ARG A 790 15.25 -15.54 -11.97
CA ARG A 790 16.36 -14.64 -12.37
C ARG A 790 15.96 -13.65 -13.47
N PHE A 791 14.97 -13.99 -14.30
CA PHE A 791 14.46 -13.03 -15.28
C PHE A 791 13.86 -11.79 -14.62
N ARG A 792 13.18 -11.93 -13.48
CA ARG A 792 12.60 -10.82 -12.71
C ARG A 792 13.60 -10.18 -11.75
N THR A 793 14.58 -10.92 -11.22
CA THR A 793 15.49 -10.38 -10.19
C THR A 793 16.80 -9.84 -10.73
N ASP A 794 17.26 -10.37 -11.87
CA ASP A 794 18.60 -10.12 -12.40
C ASP A 794 18.55 -9.49 -13.81
N PHE A 795 17.52 -9.79 -14.63
CA PHE A 795 17.52 -9.43 -16.05
C PHE A 795 16.57 -8.29 -16.44
N VAL A 796 15.30 -8.36 -16.02
CA VAL A 796 14.27 -7.35 -16.26
C VAL A 796 13.61 -7.07 -14.93
N LYS A 797 14.26 -6.20 -14.16
CA LYS A 797 13.89 -6.02 -12.76
C LYS A 797 12.60 -5.27 -12.55
N TYR A 798 12.24 -4.41 -13.49
CA TYR A 798 11.11 -3.50 -13.36
C TYR A 798 9.85 -4.13 -13.94
N ASN A 799 8.71 -3.91 -13.29
CA ASN A 799 7.40 -4.36 -13.76
C ASN A 799 7.10 -3.83 -15.18
N PRO A 800 6.07 -4.28 -15.90
CA PRO A 800 5.52 -5.62 -15.77
C PRO A 800 6.59 -6.66 -16.16
N SER A 801 6.95 -7.50 -15.20
CA SER A 801 7.97 -8.55 -15.29
C SER A 801 7.51 -9.71 -14.43
N PHE A 802 6.60 -10.50 -14.98
CA PHE A 802 5.88 -11.51 -14.22
C PHE A 802 6.57 -12.86 -14.30
N HIS A 803 6.68 -13.54 -13.16
CA HIS A 803 7.00 -14.97 -13.08
C HIS A 803 5.87 -15.71 -12.37
N ALA A 804 5.28 -16.70 -13.03
CA ALA A 804 4.27 -17.57 -12.47
C ALA A 804 4.76 -19.02 -12.37
N GLU A 805 4.53 -19.65 -11.22
CA GLU A 805 4.70 -21.08 -11.00
C GLU A 805 3.33 -21.75 -10.87
N VAL A 806 3.04 -22.71 -11.75
CA VAL A 806 1.78 -23.44 -11.82
C VAL A 806 2.03 -24.93 -11.86
N TYR A 807 1.32 -25.69 -11.03
CA TYR A 807 1.33 -27.15 -11.03
C TYR A 807 0.02 -27.71 -11.59
N PHE A 808 0.09 -28.60 -12.58
CA PHE A 808 -1.06 -29.35 -13.08
C PHE A 808 -1.04 -30.76 -12.50
N ASN A 809 -2.01 -31.03 -11.64
CA ASN A 809 -2.05 -32.18 -10.78
C ASN A 809 -3.10 -33.21 -11.24
N ASP A 810 -2.78 -34.49 -11.08
CA ASP A 810 -3.75 -35.58 -11.02
C ASP A 810 -3.61 -36.34 -9.68
N THR A 811 -4.13 -37.57 -9.61
CA THR A 811 -4.07 -38.40 -8.40
C THR A 811 -2.68 -38.99 -8.12
N VAL A 812 -1.77 -39.04 -9.10
CA VAL A 812 -0.50 -39.79 -9.04
C VAL A 812 0.73 -38.92 -9.38
N SER A 813 0.60 -37.91 -10.22
CA SER A 813 1.72 -37.07 -10.68
C SER A 813 1.37 -35.58 -10.77
N SER A 814 2.41 -34.76 -10.88
CA SER A 814 2.32 -33.31 -11.02
C SER A 814 3.21 -32.83 -12.17
N LEU A 815 2.64 -32.02 -13.07
CA LEU A 815 3.38 -31.30 -14.10
C LEU A 815 3.63 -29.88 -13.60
N GLY A 816 4.88 -29.54 -13.29
CA GLY A 816 5.28 -28.17 -13.00
C GLY A 816 5.40 -27.35 -14.30
N MET A 817 4.95 -26.11 -14.27
CA MET A 817 5.06 -25.15 -15.37
C MET A 817 5.47 -23.79 -14.80
N ASN A 818 6.56 -23.24 -15.32
CA ASN A 818 7.03 -21.91 -15.00
C ASN A 818 6.87 -21.03 -16.23
N ILE A 819 6.26 -19.86 -16.06
CA ILE A 819 6.06 -18.88 -17.13
C ILE A 819 6.63 -17.56 -16.67
N TYR A 820 7.56 -17.02 -17.44
CA TYR A 820 8.04 -15.66 -17.29
C TYR A 820 7.53 -14.81 -18.47
N SER A 821 7.12 -13.57 -18.21
CA SER A 821 6.70 -12.61 -19.23
C SER A 821 7.18 -11.19 -18.91
N SER A 822 7.92 -10.57 -19.82
CA SER A 822 8.26 -9.15 -19.75
C SER A 822 7.25 -8.30 -20.55
N GLY A 823 6.96 -7.09 -20.09
CA GLY A 823 6.25 -6.09 -20.89
C GLY A 823 4.77 -6.41 -21.17
N ASN A 824 4.16 -7.37 -20.44
CA ASN A 824 2.77 -7.78 -20.61
C ASN A 824 1.88 -7.29 -19.45
N PRO A 825 1.12 -6.19 -19.61
CA PRO A 825 0.22 -5.68 -18.58
C PRO A 825 -1.05 -6.55 -18.38
N HIS A 826 -1.32 -7.51 -19.27
CA HIS A 826 -2.48 -8.40 -19.19
C HIS A 826 -2.10 -9.82 -18.76
N PHE A 827 -0.93 -10.00 -18.16
CA PHE A 827 -0.35 -11.30 -17.86
C PHE A 827 -1.29 -12.23 -17.07
N TYR A 828 -1.93 -11.75 -16.00
CA TYR A 828 -2.85 -12.58 -15.21
C TYR A 828 -4.04 -13.10 -16.03
N LYS A 829 -4.60 -12.26 -16.92
CA LYS A 829 -5.69 -12.66 -17.81
C LYS A 829 -5.22 -13.75 -18.78
N ASP A 830 -4.03 -13.56 -19.37
CA ASP A 830 -3.43 -14.54 -20.27
C ASP A 830 -3.09 -15.84 -19.53
N LEU A 831 -2.57 -15.75 -18.30
CA LEU A 831 -2.25 -16.89 -17.44
C LEU A 831 -3.49 -17.74 -17.14
N VAL A 832 -4.62 -17.11 -16.78
CA VAL A 832 -5.90 -17.82 -16.56
C VAL A 832 -6.36 -18.55 -17.84
N GLN A 833 -6.17 -17.94 -19.01
CA GLN A 833 -6.48 -18.58 -20.28
C GLN A 833 -5.54 -19.76 -20.59
N VAL A 834 -4.25 -19.63 -20.31
CA VAL A 834 -3.26 -20.72 -20.44
C VAL A 834 -3.64 -21.88 -19.52
N ILE A 835 -3.95 -21.59 -18.26
CA ILE A 835 -4.38 -22.57 -17.26
C ILE A 835 -5.62 -23.31 -17.74
N SER A 836 -6.69 -22.57 -18.06
CA SER A 836 -7.98 -23.14 -18.50
C SER A 836 -7.83 -24.00 -19.74
N SER A 837 -7.00 -23.56 -20.70
CA SER A 837 -6.71 -24.33 -21.92
C SER A 837 -5.95 -25.61 -21.61
N THR A 838 -4.98 -25.56 -20.70
CA THR A 838 -4.16 -26.70 -20.30
C THR A 838 -5.00 -27.72 -19.53
N GLU A 839 -5.75 -27.32 -18.49
CA GLU A 839 -6.63 -28.21 -17.73
C GLU A 839 -7.62 -28.95 -18.64
N ARG A 840 -8.26 -28.22 -19.57
CA ARG A 840 -9.23 -28.81 -20.51
C ARG A 840 -8.61 -29.91 -21.38
N ARG A 841 -7.34 -29.77 -21.75
CA ARG A 841 -6.61 -30.64 -22.69
C ARG A 841 -5.93 -31.81 -21.99
N THR A 842 -5.31 -31.58 -20.83
CA THR A 842 -4.60 -32.61 -20.05
C THR A 842 -5.50 -33.35 -19.07
N LYS A 843 -6.69 -32.79 -18.77
CA LYS A 843 -7.63 -33.29 -17.73
C LYS A 843 -7.04 -33.26 -16.31
N ARG A 844 -6.01 -32.44 -16.09
CA ARG A 844 -5.40 -32.18 -14.78
C ARG A 844 -6.02 -30.93 -14.15
N SER A 845 -6.01 -30.86 -12.83
CA SER A 845 -6.39 -29.65 -12.07
C SER A 845 -5.17 -28.77 -11.84
N SER A 846 -5.27 -27.48 -12.10
CA SER A 846 -4.19 -26.52 -11.84
C SER A 846 -4.10 -26.13 -10.37
N ASP A 847 -2.90 -25.68 -10.00
CA ASP A 847 -2.57 -25.15 -8.69
C ASP A 847 -1.52 -24.06 -8.90
N VAL A 848 -1.95 -22.79 -8.87
CA VAL A 848 -1.04 -21.63 -9.00
C VAL A 848 -0.36 -21.42 -7.66
N LYS A 849 0.96 -21.58 -7.59
CA LYS A 849 1.74 -21.43 -6.35
C LYS A 849 2.09 -19.98 -6.08
N TYR A 850 2.58 -19.28 -7.08
CA TYR A 850 2.75 -17.84 -6.99
C TYR A 850 2.78 -17.20 -8.37
N VAL A 851 2.54 -15.89 -8.36
CA VAL A 851 2.83 -14.97 -9.44
C VAL A 851 3.54 -13.77 -8.80
N HIS A 852 4.75 -13.46 -9.26
CA HIS A 852 5.51 -12.30 -8.77
C HIS A 852 5.78 -11.34 -9.91
N ASP A 853 5.63 -10.04 -9.65
CA ASP A 853 5.96 -8.96 -10.59
C ASP A 853 7.27 -8.25 -10.22
N GLY A 854 7.89 -7.54 -11.16
CA GLY A 854 9.14 -6.82 -10.95
C GLY A 854 8.98 -5.54 -10.12
N LEU A 855 10.10 -4.90 -9.77
CA LEU A 855 10.19 -3.59 -9.14
C LEU A 855 9.23 -2.58 -9.73
N ASN A 856 8.72 -1.72 -8.85
CA ASN A 856 7.92 -0.59 -9.28
C ASN A 856 8.68 0.30 -10.25
N ASN A 857 8.00 0.68 -11.33
CA ASN A 857 8.49 1.75 -12.18
C ASN A 857 8.09 3.08 -11.55
N TYR A 858 8.98 4.05 -11.66
CA TYR A 858 8.67 5.43 -11.35
C TYR A 858 7.56 5.97 -12.25
N VAL A 859 6.65 6.76 -11.70
CA VAL A 859 5.57 7.44 -12.44
C VAL A 859 5.89 8.93 -12.57
N ALA A 860 6.49 9.30 -13.70
CA ALA A 860 6.77 10.70 -14.00
C ALA A 860 5.50 11.49 -14.35
N ASP A 861 5.46 12.77 -13.97
CA ASP A 861 4.36 13.70 -14.26
C ASP A 861 2.99 13.15 -13.80
N PHE A 862 2.92 12.60 -12.59
CA PHE A 862 1.71 11.93 -12.13
C PHE A 862 0.52 12.89 -12.08
N SER A 863 -0.53 12.56 -12.83
CA SER A 863 -1.79 13.30 -12.87
C SER A 863 -2.92 12.32 -12.60
N PRO A 864 -3.61 12.43 -11.45
CA PRO A 864 -4.74 11.57 -11.14
C PRO A 864 -5.81 11.64 -12.21
N SER A 865 -6.39 10.49 -12.58
CA SER A 865 -7.45 10.42 -13.58
C SER A 865 -8.71 11.15 -13.12
N ARG A 866 -8.93 11.18 -11.79
CA ARG A 866 -10.00 11.91 -11.13
C ARG A 866 -9.48 12.51 -9.83
N ILE A 867 -10.03 13.67 -9.49
CA ILE A 867 -9.81 14.33 -8.21
C ILE A 867 -11.20 14.53 -7.60
N PHE A 868 -11.36 14.08 -6.37
CA PHE A 868 -12.60 14.27 -5.62
C PHE A 868 -12.46 15.48 -4.71
N THR A 869 -13.57 16.10 -4.38
CA THR A 869 -13.65 17.20 -3.44
C THR A 869 -14.56 16.82 -2.31
N HIS A 870 -14.50 17.59 -1.23
CA HIS A 870 -15.42 17.41 -0.10
C HIS A 870 -16.90 17.38 -0.50
N GLY A 871 -17.27 18.15 -1.54
CA GLY A 871 -18.64 18.23 -2.05
C GLY A 871 -19.15 16.97 -2.75
N ASP A 872 -18.27 16.03 -3.12
CA ASP A 872 -18.66 14.79 -3.79
C ASP A 872 -19.22 13.74 -2.80
N TYR A 873 -19.00 13.92 -1.49
CA TYR A 873 -19.50 13.05 -0.43
C TYR A 873 -20.76 13.60 0.24
N ASP A 874 -21.69 12.72 0.60
CA ASP A 874 -22.87 13.12 1.37
C ASP A 874 -22.49 13.36 2.84
N THR A 875 -22.42 14.64 3.18
CA THR A 875 -22.10 15.14 4.54
C THR A 875 -23.34 15.68 5.25
N THR A 876 -24.55 15.45 4.72
CA THR A 876 -25.79 16.07 5.22
C THR A 876 -26.07 15.66 6.66
N SER A 877 -26.05 14.35 6.94
CA SER A 877 -26.28 13.81 8.28
C SER A 877 -25.21 14.30 9.27
N ALA A 878 -23.93 14.31 8.84
CA ALA A 878 -22.80 14.79 9.64
C ALA A 878 -22.97 16.24 10.08
N LYS A 879 -23.30 17.12 9.13
CA LYS A 879 -23.59 18.54 9.39
C LYS A 879 -24.78 18.73 10.31
N GLU A 880 -25.84 17.93 10.16
CA GLU A 880 -27.00 18.00 11.04
C GLU A 880 -26.65 17.61 12.48
N GLN A 881 -25.92 16.50 12.67
CA GLN A 881 -25.41 16.11 13.99
C GLN A 881 -24.49 17.18 14.58
N TRP A 882 -23.54 17.70 13.80
CA TRP A 882 -22.62 18.75 14.25
C TRP A 882 -23.35 20.00 14.76
N LYS A 883 -24.44 20.40 14.09
CA LYS A 883 -25.26 21.57 14.47
C LYS A 883 -26.17 21.31 15.68
N THR A 884 -26.54 20.06 15.94
CA THR A 884 -27.55 19.71 16.95
C THR A 884 -26.94 19.20 18.27
N GLN A 885 -25.68 18.79 18.26
CA GLN A 885 -24.99 18.30 19.46
C GLN A 885 -24.94 19.37 20.57
N GLN A 886 -25.25 18.96 21.80
CA GLN A 886 -25.21 19.78 23.00
C GLN A 886 -24.45 19.03 24.10
N PRO A 887 -23.15 19.30 24.28
CA PRO A 887 -22.39 18.71 25.37
C PRO A 887 -22.95 19.13 26.73
N LEU A 888 -23.35 18.16 27.54
CA LEU A 888 -23.86 18.34 28.89
C LEU A 888 -22.80 17.99 29.95
N GLY A 889 -21.78 17.21 29.60
CA GLY A 889 -20.70 16.86 30.50
C GLY A 889 -19.42 16.44 29.80
N ARG A 890 -18.33 16.46 30.57
CA ARG A 890 -17.03 15.95 30.17
C ARG A 890 -16.67 14.76 31.02
N GLN A 891 -16.27 13.67 30.38
CA GLN A 891 -15.68 12.50 30.99
C GLN A 891 -14.21 12.40 30.59
N THR A 892 -13.34 12.05 31.51
CA THR A 892 -11.93 11.76 31.23
C THR A 892 -11.56 10.46 31.92
N ILE A 893 -10.93 9.57 31.17
CA ILE A 893 -10.43 8.30 31.66
C ILE A 893 -8.92 8.36 31.62
N VAL A 894 -8.31 8.05 32.76
CA VAL A 894 -6.87 8.09 32.92
C VAL A 894 -6.42 6.77 33.49
N GLN A 895 -5.47 6.09 32.84
CA GLN A 895 -4.86 4.89 33.37
C GLN A 895 -3.44 5.18 33.82
N PHE A 896 -3.06 4.58 34.94
CA PHE A 896 -1.76 4.72 35.54
C PHE A 896 -1.18 3.34 35.84
N LYS A 897 0.15 3.25 35.78
CA LYS A 897 0.92 2.12 36.31
C LYS A 897 1.39 2.46 37.72
N ALA A 898 1.04 1.63 38.69
CA ALA A 898 1.54 1.70 40.05
C ALA A 898 2.91 1.01 40.16
N ASN A 899 3.89 1.70 40.73
CA ASN A 899 5.27 1.22 40.89
C ASN A 899 5.61 0.79 42.33
N ALA A 900 4.62 0.54 43.19
CA ALA A 900 4.84 0.10 44.57
C ALA A 900 4.06 -1.19 44.90
N GLU A 901 4.41 -1.82 46.02
CA GLU A 901 3.81 -3.09 46.47
C GLU A 901 2.28 -2.98 46.70
N PRO A 902 1.46 -3.95 46.22
CA PRO A 902 0.00 -3.88 46.24
C PRO A 902 -0.64 -3.62 47.61
N SER A 903 -0.08 -4.23 48.67
CA SER A 903 -0.62 -4.14 50.03
C SER A 903 -0.55 -2.73 50.66
N GLU A 904 0.29 -1.85 50.15
CA GLU A 904 0.39 -0.46 50.62
C GLU A 904 -0.54 0.50 49.86
N TYR A 905 -1.07 0.10 48.71
CA TYR A 905 -1.69 1.01 47.75
C TYR A 905 -3.10 1.43 48.14
N SER A 906 -4.00 0.50 48.50
CA SER A 906 -5.41 0.82 48.79
C SER A 906 -5.58 1.89 49.88
N ASN A 907 -4.81 1.82 50.96
CA ASN A 907 -4.84 2.82 52.04
C ASN A 907 -4.31 4.20 51.58
N LYS A 908 -3.28 4.23 50.73
CA LYS A 908 -2.71 5.46 50.16
C LYS A 908 -3.64 6.09 49.12
N LEU A 909 -4.35 5.28 48.31
CA LEU A 909 -5.34 5.77 47.34
C LEU A 909 -6.48 6.52 48.02
N ARG A 910 -7.04 5.95 49.10
CA ARG A 910 -8.12 6.58 49.85
C ARG A 910 -7.71 7.93 50.44
N SER A 911 -6.55 7.96 51.11
CA SER A 911 -6.03 9.18 51.73
C SER A 911 -5.63 10.22 50.68
N GLY A 912 -5.02 9.79 49.58
CA GLY A 912 -4.69 10.60 48.42
C GLY A 912 -5.92 11.25 47.79
N LEU A 913 -6.96 10.47 47.47
CA LEU A 913 -8.21 10.99 46.88
C LEU A 913 -8.90 12.01 47.80
N LYS A 914 -8.98 11.74 49.11
CA LYS A 914 -9.50 12.71 50.09
C LYS A 914 -8.69 14.02 50.11
N LYS A 915 -7.37 13.93 50.00
CA LYS A 915 -6.49 15.10 49.90
C LYS A 915 -6.74 15.89 48.62
N VAL A 916 -6.89 15.22 47.48
CA VAL A 916 -7.24 15.86 46.19
C VAL A 916 -8.55 16.62 46.31
N LEU A 917 -9.61 15.97 46.80
CA LEU A 917 -10.93 16.58 46.96
C LEU A 917 -10.89 17.80 47.88
N SER A 918 -10.14 17.73 48.99
CA SER A 918 -9.91 18.88 49.89
C SER A 918 -9.21 20.04 49.18
N LEU A 919 -8.15 19.76 48.43
CA LEU A 919 -7.40 20.78 47.69
C LEU A 919 -8.23 21.42 46.56
N MET A 920 -9.02 20.61 45.86
CA MET A 920 -9.93 21.08 44.81
C MET A 920 -11.03 22.00 45.39
N ASN A 921 -11.55 21.69 46.58
CA ASN A 921 -12.48 22.55 47.31
C ASN A 921 -11.83 23.87 47.76
N ILE A 922 -10.61 23.83 48.31
CA ILE A 922 -9.83 25.03 48.69
C ILE A 922 -9.63 25.95 47.47
N LYS A 923 -9.35 25.36 46.31
CA LYS A 923 -9.18 26.08 45.04
C LYS A 923 -10.50 26.55 44.41
N LYS A 924 -11.64 26.31 45.06
CA LYS A 924 -13.00 26.62 44.55
C LYS A 924 -13.30 26.00 43.19
N LEU A 925 -12.66 24.87 42.87
CA LEU A 925 -12.89 24.11 41.64
C LEU A 925 -13.96 23.01 41.83
N ILE A 926 -14.28 22.69 43.09
CA ILE A 926 -15.46 21.88 43.45
C ILE A 926 -16.53 22.86 43.94
N LEU A 927 -17.61 22.96 43.19
CA LEU A 927 -18.73 23.85 43.50
C LEU A 927 -19.59 23.21 44.61
N LYS A 928 -19.81 23.98 45.69
CA LYS A 928 -20.79 23.82 46.79
C LYS A 928 -21.51 22.46 46.89
N GLY A 929 -21.22 21.71 47.95
CA GLY A 929 -21.98 20.51 48.35
C GLY A 929 -21.16 19.62 49.31
N ALA A 930 -21.82 18.67 49.97
CA ALA A 930 -21.11 17.66 50.75
C ALA A 930 -20.57 16.57 49.81
N THR A 931 -19.25 16.36 49.80
CA THR A 931 -18.63 15.26 49.04
C THR A 931 -18.90 13.93 49.73
N GLN A 932 -19.54 13.00 49.02
CA GLN A 932 -19.73 11.62 49.49
C GLN A 932 -18.62 10.74 48.90
N VAL A 933 -17.67 10.31 49.74
CA VAL A 933 -16.64 9.35 49.34
C VAL A 933 -17.01 7.97 49.86
N ARG A 934 -17.17 7.02 48.94
CA ARG A 934 -17.48 5.62 49.21
C ARG A 934 -16.34 4.74 48.73
N GLU A 935 -16.08 3.66 49.45
CA GLU A 935 -15.00 2.73 49.17
C GLU A 935 -15.58 1.33 49.20
N TYR A 936 -15.27 0.57 48.15
CA TYR A 936 -15.62 -0.82 47.98
C TYR A 936 -14.31 -1.59 47.94
N ALA A 937 -13.88 -2.04 49.11
CA ALA A 937 -12.72 -2.90 49.29
C ALA A 937 -13.07 -4.35 48.90
N GLU A 938 -12.05 -5.16 48.60
CA GLU A 938 -12.17 -6.62 48.38
C GLU A 938 -12.98 -7.01 47.13
N VAL A 939 -12.86 -6.24 46.03
CA VAL A 939 -13.36 -6.67 44.71
C VAL A 939 -12.25 -7.48 44.03
N GLY A 940 -12.31 -8.82 44.13
CA GLY A 940 -11.14 -9.63 43.82
C GLY A 940 -9.99 -9.26 44.77
N ASP A 941 -8.80 -9.01 44.22
CA ASP A 941 -7.66 -8.49 45.00
C ASP A 941 -7.55 -6.96 44.97
N GLY A 942 -8.39 -6.28 44.20
CA GLY A 942 -8.32 -4.83 44.00
C GLY A 942 -9.32 -4.03 44.84
N THR A 943 -9.54 -2.77 44.45
CA THR A 943 -10.39 -1.83 45.21
C THR A 943 -11.02 -0.80 44.26
N VAL A 944 -12.28 -0.44 44.52
CA VAL A 944 -12.99 0.63 43.81
C VAL A 944 -13.37 1.73 44.81
N ILE A 945 -12.96 2.97 44.53
CA ILE A 945 -13.28 4.15 45.34
C ILE A 945 -14.08 5.12 44.49
N ILE A 946 -15.28 5.48 44.95
CA ILE A 946 -16.18 6.40 44.24
C ILE A 946 -16.38 7.64 45.09
N ALA A 947 -16.07 8.80 44.53
CA ALA A 947 -16.36 10.10 45.10
C ALA A 947 -17.43 10.81 44.26
N LEU A 948 -18.52 11.22 44.92
CA LEU A 948 -19.61 11.98 44.31
C LEU A 948 -19.73 13.34 45.00
N TRP A 949 -19.94 14.40 44.22
CA TRP A 949 -20.28 15.74 44.73
C TRP A 949 -21.12 16.48 43.68
N SER A 950 -21.66 17.66 44.04
CA SER A 950 -22.49 18.45 43.13
C SER A 950 -21.78 18.63 41.79
N GLU A 951 -22.47 18.27 40.71
CA GLU A 951 -21.99 18.33 39.33
C GLU A 951 -20.86 17.37 38.90
N CYS A 952 -20.33 16.48 39.75
CA CYS A 952 -19.19 15.64 39.35
C CYS A 952 -19.12 14.25 40.00
N SER A 953 -18.38 13.33 39.37
CA SER A 953 -18.01 12.03 39.94
C SER A 953 -16.56 11.67 39.62
N ALA A 954 -15.84 11.07 40.56
CA ALA A 954 -14.56 10.42 40.32
C ALA A 954 -14.62 8.97 40.80
N VAL A 955 -14.30 8.04 39.90
CA VAL A 955 -14.13 6.61 40.22
C VAL A 955 -12.67 6.26 40.06
N VAL A 956 -12.07 5.75 41.13
CA VAL A 956 -10.71 5.22 41.14
C VAL A 956 -10.81 3.72 41.30
N MET A 957 -10.27 2.99 40.34
CA MET A 957 -10.22 1.53 40.37
C MET A 957 -8.76 1.10 40.37
N TYR A 958 -8.38 0.27 41.33
CA TYR A 958 -7.08 -0.39 41.37
C TYR A 958 -7.30 -1.89 41.11
N ASP A 959 -6.55 -2.45 40.17
CA ASP A 959 -6.73 -3.83 39.68
C ASP A 959 -6.27 -4.90 40.68
N GLY A 960 -5.57 -4.52 41.76
CA GLY A 960 -5.00 -5.43 42.77
C GLY A 960 -3.53 -5.80 42.52
N GLU A 961 -2.95 -5.35 41.41
CA GLU A 961 -1.57 -5.67 41.04
C GLU A 961 -0.78 -4.41 40.68
N SER A 962 -1.07 -3.78 39.53
CA SER A 962 -0.21 -2.73 38.99
C SER A 962 -0.90 -1.63 38.19
N GLN A 963 -2.21 -1.74 37.92
CA GLN A 963 -2.94 -0.74 37.13
C GLN A 963 -3.98 -0.01 37.96
N LEU A 964 -4.07 1.29 37.73
CA LEU A 964 -5.07 2.17 38.32
C LEU A 964 -5.80 2.95 37.23
N THR A 965 -7.13 2.90 37.25
CA THR A 965 -7.98 3.67 36.34
C THR A 965 -8.74 4.75 37.13
N LEU A 966 -8.66 5.99 36.66
CA LEU A 966 -9.45 7.13 37.12
C LEU A 966 -10.49 7.48 36.03
N ASN A 967 -11.77 7.28 36.32
CA ASN A 967 -12.90 7.77 35.51
C ASN A 967 -13.47 9.03 36.19
N LEU A 968 -13.20 10.18 35.61
CA LEU A 968 -13.61 11.50 36.10
C LEU A 968 -14.71 12.06 35.21
N PHE A 969 -15.81 12.54 35.79
CA PHE A 969 -16.89 13.20 35.08
C PHE A 969 -17.23 14.54 35.75
N THR A 970 -17.50 15.56 34.93
CA THR A 970 -18.04 16.85 35.37
C THR A 970 -19.19 17.29 34.47
N GLN A 971 -20.23 17.91 35.04
CA GLN A 971 -21.25 18.63 34.27
C GLN A 971 -20.62 19.90 33.70
N GLN A 972 -20.99 20.24 32.47
CA GLN A 972 -20.35 21.28 31.65
C GLN A 972 -18.88 20.94 31.30
N PRO A 973 -18.36 21.37 30.13
CA PRO A 973 -17.10 20.90 29.59
C PRO A 973 -15.84 21.53 30.23
N HIS A 974 -15.72 21.53 31.57
CA HIS A 974 -14.64 22.19 32.33
C HIS A 974 -13.31 21.42 32.28
N GLU A 975 -12.56 21.58 31.20
CA GLU A 975 -11.26 20.90 31.01
C GLU A 975 -10.25 21.21 32.13
N VAL A 976 -10.22 22.45 32.60
CA VAL A 976 -9.31 22.91 33.67
C VAL A 976 -9.50 22.10 34.96
N VAL A 977 -10.75 21.74 35.28
CA VAL A 977 -11.06 20.93 36.47
C VAL A 977 -10.44 19.54 36.34
N HIS A 978 -10.55 18.93 35.16
CA HIS A 978 -10.01 17.60 34.91
C HIS A 978 -8.48 17.57 34.98
N ARG A 979 -7.80 18.48 34.26
CA ARG A 979 -6.32 18.59 34.31
C ARG A 979 -5.83 18.85 35.74
N LYS A 980 -6.51 19.74 36.48
CA LYS A 980 -6.11 20.06 37.84
C LYS A 980 -6.33 18.90 38.81
N PHE A 981 -7.44 18.16 38.65
CA PHE A 981 -7.70 16.98 39.45
C PHE A 981 -6.60 15.93 39.22
N GLU A 982 -6.28 15.65 37.96
CA GLU A 982 -5.23 14.72 37.54
C GLU A 982 -3.86 15.11 38.12
N GLU A 983 -3.42 16.37 37.95
CA GLU A 983 -2.16 16.86 38.52
C GLU A 983 -2.09 16.65 40.04
N LEU A 984 -3.18 16.98 40.75
CA LEU A 984 -3.24 16.80 42.20
C LEU A 984 -3.29 15.33 42.59
N PHE A 985 -3.91 14.49 41.78
CA PHE A 985 -4.01 13.05 41.97
C PHE A 985 -2.62 12.41 41.87
N ILE A 986 -1.87 12.72 40.82
CA ILE A 986 -0.46 12.30 40.63
C ILE A 986 0.42 12.79 41.79
N GLN A 987 0.25 14.03 42.25
CA GLN A 987 1.02 14.57 43.38
C GLN A 987 0.65 13.93 44.73
N SER A 988 -0.57 13.39 44.85
CA SER A 988 -1.10 12.87 46.12
C SER A 988 -0.94 11.37 46.27
N ILE A 989 -0.70 10.64 45.18
CA ILE A 989 -0.49 9.19 45.17
C ILE A 989 0.96 8.92 44.73
N PRO A 990 1.81 8.36 45.60
CA PRO A 990 3.22 8.17 45.30
C PRO A 990 3.44 7.07 44.24
N SER A 991 4.37 7.32 43.32
CA SER A 991 4.90 6.33 42.38
C SER A 991 3.84 5.76 41.41
N ILE A 992 3.08 6.64 40.76
CA ILE A 992 2.26 6.30 39.58
C ILE A 992 2.82 6.95 38.32
N ASP A 993 2.81 6.20 37.21
CA ASP A 993 3.14 6.71 35.88
C ASP A 993 1.89 6.72 35.00
N LEU A 994 1.67 7.81 34.27
CA LEU A 994 0.58 7.91 33.31
C LEU A 994 0.79 6.89 32.16
N GLN A 995 -0.27 6.17 31.79
CA GLN A 995 -0.25 5.16 30.72
C GLN A 995 -1.29 5.41 29.63
N LEU A 996 -2.35 6.16 29.94
CA LEU A 996 -3.43 6.49 29.01
C LEU A 996 -4.19 7.70 29.53
N ARG A 997 -4.64 8.58 28.64
CA ARG A 997 -5.52 9.71 28.99
C ARG A 997 -6.45 10.07 27.84
N ASP A 998 -7.71 9.67 27.97
CA ASP A 998 -8.75 9.95 26.97
C ASP A 998 -9.85 10.83 27.52
N THR A 999 -10.43 11.65 26.64
CA THR A 999 -11.55 12.53 26.99
C THR A 999 -12.73 12.24 26.09
N HIS A 1000 -13.91 12.19 26.71
CA HIS A 1000 -15.15 11.73 26.14
C HIS A 1000 -16.24 12.76 26.46
N PRO A 1001 -16.82 13.44 25.45
CA PRO A 1001 -17.97 14.28 25.67
C PRO A 1001 -19.22 13.45 25.94
N ARG A 1002 -20.18 14.04 26.64
CA ARG A 1002 -21.49 13.46 26.92
C ARG A 1002 -22.56 14.50 26.68
N GLY A 1003 -23.69 14.15 26.09
CA GLY A 1003 -24.84 15.04 25.98
C GLY A 1003 -25.90 14.63 24.97
N LEU A 1004 -26.66 15.63 24.50
CA LEU A 1004 -27.76 15.44 23.54
C LEU A 1004 -27.30 15.63 22.10
N GLY A 1005 -27.98 15.02 21.14
CA GLY A 1005 -27.66 15.12 19.73
C GLY A 1005 -26.46 14.26 19.32
N ARG A 1006 -26.23 13.13 20.00
CA ARG A 1006 -25.13 12.18 19.72
C ARG A 1006 -23.77 12.89 19.75
N VAL A 1007 -23.37 13.39 20.91
CA VAL A 1007 -22.19 14.26 21.02
C VAL A 1007 -20.91 13.48 20.72
N ILE A 1008 -20.15 13.93 19.73
CA ILE A 1008 -18.87 13.30 19.35
C ILE A 1008 -17.69 14.05 19.94
N SER A 1009 -17.71 15.38 19.85
CA SER A 1009 -16.65 16.27 20.31
C SER A 1009 -17.22 17.45 21.10
N PHE A 1010 -16.35 18.21 21.77
CA PHE A 1010 -16.73 19.51 22.31
C PHE A 1010 -16.62 20.56 21.19
N PRO A 1011 -17.70 21.27 20.82
CA PRO A 1011 -17.67 22.30 19.79
C PRO A 1011 -16.79 23.50 20.14
#